data_AF-A0A534YJ74-F1
#
_entry.id   AF-A0A534YJ74-F1
#
_cell.length_a   1.000
_cell.length_b   1.000
_cell.length_c   1.000
_cell.angle_alpha   90.00
_cell.angle_beta   90.00
_cell.angle_gamma   90.00
#
_symmetry.space_group_name_H-M   'P 1'
#
loop_
_entity.id
_entity.type
_entity.pdbx_description
1 polymer ?
#
loop_
_entity_poly.entity_id
_entity_poly.type
_entity_poly.pdbx_seq_one_letter_code
_entity_poly.pdbx_strand_id
1 'polypeptide(L)'
;MLGENDQARGLDMLAIGDLLMDAVRRNSGVSRAEVIALLERISSRKFDAAKQYPAGIQSGKPFRRDSPRTPYFDANDIAAPCCGAAACIVTSDEELALRVAAARSPRYQAAAVTEVLGVGEGSSNENFLHRQSPLLFSTAVREALAATADDARRPISVFASSAFGVAHDAFPSIELSFLLAMGLSYERSVERMAEGWPNPFGGLLTFGHALGASGLVQVNKAHHLFSGDQRYLKDGPHRRQGFRETGAIAFTSSVGGPLSHVVATLLRGGFEDVRPLAERTTKRRRDPGPSPLATEWREKRHQLRLVLPSYLARLRGRGPGEPWYVEGVTYVSIRSSIRALSREDVMRVRFDGLEAVVAQAHLEEVRAQLREVVLVVMGEVDRLASMFDAFRLLTDEVRDLAGKWRAAGQLTPKAMALGDDKVAAIVKEALRVPLVIATAPGSVPAERRKIVFLPYPGLDYPDLENVDVLWRQPDGRIGKAADDPGLLPFWNVRAKREEERPQAGPPGSTAREVVDGIVESQERPESMAELRLLRAWFSVDMPKPILEEALRRLGVEAGQVGPAMRALVILVELADGGSFADPGASPEIVGRAARKARAFLEAYETTTVQLGNLLAVSAFEPPPFRTRPDEGLVSGVRFARELTRAALETGLSLRAAVVAGQGAVYEDAEGRHGLASEATARAWELLTSLRGGPAGPAIAVDGAVGLVRERVQQRLRDWSAEPADSSTIFRI
;
A
#
# COMPACT_ATOMS: atom_id res chain seq x y z
N MET A 1 -15.90 -13.85 -5.76
CA MET A 1 -15.41 -15.17 -5.32
C MET A 1 -14.15 -15.51 -6.11
N LEU A 2 -13.50 -16.64 -5.84
CA LEU A 2 -12.45 -17.17 -6.73
C LEU A 2 -13.08 -17.76 -7.98
N GLY A 3 -12.46 -17.57 -9.14
CA GLY A 3 -12.95 -18.16 -10.38
C GLY A 3 -12.86 -19.69 -10.40
N GLU A 4 -13.78 -20.35 -11.10
CA GLU A 4 -13.88 -21.83 -11.13
C GLU A 4 -12.61 -22.50 -11.67
N ASN A 5 -11.95 -21.90 -12.66
CA ASN A 5 -10.74 -22.47 -13.25
C ASN A 5 -9.57 -22.46 -12.24
N ASP A 6 -9.42 -21.38 -11.46
CA ASP A 6 -8.39 -21.32 -10.43
C ASP A 6 -8.61 -22.40 -9.37
N GLN A 7 -9.85 -22.56 -8.91
CA GLN A 7 -10.22 -23.58 -7.92
C GLN A 7 -9.99 -25.00 -8.46
N ALA A 8 -10.33 -25.25 -9.73
CA ALA A 8 -10.09 -26.53 -10.39
C ALA A 8 -8.58 -26.86 -10.49
N ARG A 9 -7.72 -25.84 -10.49
CA ARG A 9 -6.25 -25.97 -10.44
C ARG A 9 -5.69 -26.00 -9.02
N GLY A 10 -6.55 -25.96 -8.00
CA GLY A 10 -6.20 -26.01 -6.59
C GLY A 10 -5.73 -24.70 -5.97
N LEU A 11 -5.90 -23.58 -6.67
CA LEU A 11 -5.63 -22.26 -6.12
C LEU A 11 -6.79 -21.83 -5.20
N ASP A 12 -6.48 -21.63 -3.92
CA ASP A 12 -7.37 -21.04 -2.94
C ASP A 12 -6.88 -19.65 -2.51
N MET A 13 -7.60 -19.00 -1.59
CA MET A 13 -7.22 -17.68 -1.11
C MET A 13 -5.90 -17.68 -0.32
N LEU A 14 -5.52 -18.80 0.30
CA LEU A 14 -4.25 -18.92 1.02
C LEU A 14 -3.09 -18.90 0.02
N ALA A 15 -3.17 -19.76 -1.02
CA ALA A 15 -2.19 -19.82 -2.10
C ALA A 15 -2.06 -18.46 -2.80
N ILE A 16 -3.17 -17.78 -3.07
CA ILE A 16 -3.13 -16.47 -3.72
C ILE A 16 -2.55 -15.39 -2.83
N GLY A 17 -2.91 -15.35 -1.55
CA GLY A 17 -2.29 -14.43 -0.60
C GLY A 17 -0.78 -14.59 -0.58
N ASP A 18 -0.30 -15.84 -0.59
CA ASP A 18 1.11 -16.21 -0.54
C ASP A 18 1.82 -15.86 -1.86
N LEU A 19 1.19 -16.12 -3.01
CA LEU A 19 1.68 -15.72 -4.33
C LEU A 19 1.83 -14.20 -4.47
N LEU A 20 0.87 -13.42 -3.96
CA LEU A 20 0.98 -11.96 -3.95
C LEU A 20 2.15 -11.50 -3.08
N MET A 21 2.38 -12.16 -1.93
CA MET A 21 3.52 -11.86 -1.08
C MET A 21 4.84 -12.23 -1.76
N ASP A 22 4.93 -13.41 -2.40
CA ASP A 22 6.12 -13.84 -3.13
C ASP A 22 6.42 -12.90 -4.31
N ALA A 23 5.39 -12.47 -5.03
CA ALA A 23 5.53 -11.50 -6.11
C ALA A 23 6.11 -10.17 -5.62
N VAL A 24 5.62 -9.63 -4.48
CA VAL A 24 6.19 -8.42 -3.89
C VAL A 24 7.63 -8.66 -3.46
N ARG A 25 7.90 -9.75 -2.73
CA ARG A 25 9.26 -10.11 -2.28
C ARG A 25 10.25 -10.13 -3.43
N ARG A 26 9.95 -10.87 -4.51
CA ARG A 26 10.82 -11.00 -5.70
C ARG A 26 11.13 -9.66 -6.34
N ASN A 27 10.12 -8.81 -6.46
CA ASN A 27 10.25 -7.53 -7.15
C ASN A 27 10.89 -6.43 -6.28
N SER A 28 10.79 -6.53 -4.96
CA SER A 28 11.50 -5.68 -4.00
C SER A 28 12.92 -6.15 -3.69
N GLY A 29 13.33 -7.34 -4.16
CA GLY A 29 14.68 -7.87 -3.93
C GLY A 29 14.99 -8.23 -2.48
N VAL A 30 13.95 -8.47 -1.66
CA VAL A 30 14.10 -8.83 -0.24
C VAL A 30 14.08 -10.34 -0.05
N SER A 31 14.70 -10.83 1.01
CA SER A 31 14.71 -12.27 1.33
C SER A 31 13.38 -12.73 1.95
N ARG A 32 13.09 -14.02 1.84
CA ARG A 32 11.91 -14.61 2.49
C ARG A 32 11.98 -14.46 4.02
N ALA A 33 13.17 -14.62 4.60
CA ALA A 33 13.38 -14.49 6.03
C ALA A 33 13.06 -13.08 6.55
N GLU A 34 13.44 -12.04 5.81
CA GLU A 34 13.10 -10.65 6.15
C GLU A 34 11.60 -10.40 6.10
N VAL A 35 10.91 -10.91 5.08
CA VAL A 35 9.43 -10.81 4.98
C VAL A 35 8.78 -11.53 6.16
N ILE A 36 9.24 -12.73 6.50
CA ILE A 36 8.73 -13.50 7.65
C ILE A 36 8.94 -12.70 8.94
N ALA A 37 10.13 -12.20 9.23
CA ALA A 37 10.40 -11.41 10.43
C ALA A 37 9.53 -10.14 10.50
N LEU A 38 9.30 -9.50 9.35
CA LEU A 38 8.42 -8.37 9.26
C LEU A 38 6.97 -8.71 9.61
N LEU A 39 6.44 -9.79 9.05
CA LEU A 39 5.05 -10.23 9.30
C LEU A 39 4.82 -10.49 10.78
N GLU A 40 5.79 -11.12 11.45
CA GLU A 40 5.75 -11.32 12.90
C GLU A 40 5.62 -10.00 13.66
N ARG A 41 6.43 -9.00 13.30
CA ARG A 41 6.37 -7.66 13.90
C ARG A 41 5.01 -6.98 13.67
N ILE A 42 4.48 -7.06 12.45
CA ILE A 42 3.19 -6.45 12.09
C ILE A 42 2.04 -7.14 12.84
N SER A 43 1.97 -8.47 12.80
CA SER A 43 0.93 -9.24 13.46
C SER A 43 0.97 -9.06 14.97
N SER A 44 2.15 -9.15 15.60
CA SER A 44 2.34 -8.88 17.03
C SER A 44 1.80 -7.51 17.43
N ARG A 45 2.18 -6.45 16.68
CA ARG A 45 1.67 -5.09 16.88
C ARG A 45 0.15 -5.00 16.74
N LYS A 46 -0.45 -5.68 15.75
CA LYS A 46 -1.90 -5.70 15.56
C LYS A 46 -2.63 -6.35 16.72
N PHE A 47 -2.14 -7.49 17.22
CA PHE A 47 -2.68 -8.18 18.40
C PHE A 47 -2.57 -7.32 19.66
N ASP A 48 -1.45 -6.63 19.85
CA ASP A 48 -1.28 -5.70 20.96
C ASP A 48 -2.23 -4.51 20.88
N ALA A 49 -2.35 -3.89 19.71
CA ALA A 49 -3.28 -2.78 19.49
C ALA A 49 -4.75 -3.22 19.65
N ALA A 50 -5.09 -4.45 19.28
CA ALA A 50 -6.43 -5.00 19.40
C ALA A 50 -6.94 -5.09 20.85
N LYS A 51 -6.05 -5.09 21.86
CA LYS A 51 -6.44 -5.00 23.28
C LYS A 51 -7.26 -3.74 23.57
N GLN A 52 -7.07 -2.69 22.76
CA GLN A 52 -7.79 -1.43 22.88
C GLN A 52 -9.11 -1.41 22.10
N TYR A 53 -9.46 -2.50 21.39
CA TYR A 53 -10.71 -2.63 20.62
C TYR A 53 -11.47 -3.90 21.02
N PRO A 54 -12.24 -3.87 22.13
CA PRO A 54 -12.83 -5.07 22.75
C PRO A 54 -13.80 -5.86 21.86
N ALA A 55 -14.35 -5.22 20.83
CA ALA A 55 -15.29 -5.86 19.91
C ALA A 55 -14.62 -6.87 18.95
N GLY A 56 -13.29 -6.94 18.90
CA GLY A 56 -12.58 -7.90 18.04
C GLY A 56 -12.50 -9.30 18.63
N ILE A 57 -12.66 -10.34 17.80
CA ILE A 57 -12.67 -11.75 18.24
C ILE A 57 -11.33 -12.24 18.83
N GLN A 58 -10.22 -11.57 18.49
CA GLN A 58 -8.88 -11.84 19.04
C GLN A 58 -8.44 -10.81 20.08
N SER A 59 -9.31 -9.86 20.47
CA SER A 59 -8.98 -8.85 21.48
C SER A 59 -8.53 -9.52 22.79
N GLY A 60 -7.36 -9.11 23.30
CA GLY A 60 -6.80 -9.62 24.55
C GLY A 60 -6.08 -10.96 24.46
N LYS A 61 -6.08 -11.63 23.30
CA LYS A 61 -5.32 -12.87 23.12
C LYS A 61 -3.85 -12.57 22.83
N PRO A 62 -2.91 -13.36 23.36
CA PRO A 62 -1.51 -13.21 23.03
C PRO A 62 -1.25 -13.61 21.57
N PHE A 63 -0.38 -12.87 20.89
CA PHE A 63 0.14 -13.26 19.60
C PHE A 63 1.09 -14.46 19.76
N ARG A 64 0.97 -15.45 18.87
CA ARG A 64 1.88 -16.60 18.75
C ARG A 64 2.04 -16.95 17.28
N ARG A 65 3.24 -17.32 16.87
CA ARG A 65 3.53 -17.75 15.50
C ARG A 65 4.13 -19.15 15.51
N ASP A 66 3.26 -20.14 15.66
CA ASP A 66 3.62 -21.55 15.88
C ASP A 66 2.89 -22.53 14.94
N SER A 67 2.11 -22.01 13.99
CA SER A 67 1.16 -22.77 13.16
C SER A 67 1.27 -22.37 11.67
N PRO A 68 2.36 -22.72 10.98
CA PRO A 68 2.60 -22.32 9.59
C PRO A 68 1.52 -22.83 8.63
N ARG A 69 0.99 -21.95 7.78
CA ARG A 69 -0.05 -22.27 6.77
C ARG A 69 0.45 -22.21 5.35
N THR A 70 1.40 -21.34 5.08
CA THR A 70 2.03 -21.13 3.77
C THR A 70 3.51 -20.80 4.00
N PRO A 71 4.35 -20.73 2.96
CA PRO A 71 5.73 -20.24 3.09
C PRO A 71 5.88 -18.90 3.83
N TYR A 72 4.93 -17.97 3.69
CA TYR A 72 4.99 -16.67 4.37
C TYR A 72 4.11 -16.58 5.62
N PHE A 73 2.91 -17.16 5.59
CA PHE A 73 1.89 -16.92 6.62
C PHE A 73 1.71 -18.05 7.62
N ASP A 74 1.57 -17.67 8.88
CA ASP A 74 1.02 -18.47 9.95
C ASP A 74 -0.51 -18.30 10.03
N ALA A 75 -1.20 -19.19 10.74
CA ALA A 75 -2.61 -19.08 11.03
C ALA A 75 -2.97 -17.73 11.69
N ASN A 76 -2.10 -17.21 12.55
CA ASN A 76 -2.29 -15.93 13.23
C ASN A 76 -1.89 -14.70 12.38
N ASP A 77 -1.45 -14.91 11.14
CA ASP A 77 -1.24 -13.85 10.15
C ASP A 77 -2.47 -13.65 9.24
N ILE A 78 -3.51 -14.50 9.37
CA ILE A 78 -4.67 -14.55 8.48
C ILE A 78 -5.94 -14.20 9.27
N ALA A 79 -6.80 -13.35 8.69
CA ALA A 79 -8.04 -12.97 9.36
C ALA A 79 -9.02 -14.15 9.44
N ALA A 80 -9.42 -14.52 10.65
CA ALA A 80 -10.39 -15.60 10.86
C ALA A 80 -11.82 -15.14 10.51
N PRO A 81 -12.64 -15.98 9.84
CA PRO A 81 -14.04 -15.66 9.58
C PRO A 81 -14.82 -15.35 10.86
N CYS A 82 -15.77 -14.42 10.79
CA CYS A 82 -16.66 -14.12 11.92
C CYS A 82 -18.11 -13.83 11.47
N CYS A 83 -19.07 -14.12 12.36
CA CYS A 83 -20.51 -13.95 12.11
C CYS A 83 -21.05 -12.59 12.57
N GLY A 84 -20.18 -11.64 12.94
CA GLY A 84 -20.58 -10.35 13.52
C GLY A 84 -20.25 -9.18 12.59
N ALA A 85 -21.28 -8.51 12.09
CA ALA A 85 -21.15 -7.19 11.47
C ALA A 85 -21.77 -6.14 12.40
N ALA A 86 -21.10 -5.00 12.56
CA ALA A 86 -21.69 -3.86 13.25
C ALA A 86 -22.75 -3.20 12.35
N ALA A 87 -23.88 -2.80 12.93
CA ALA A 87 -24.89 -2.02 12.23
C ALA A 87 -24.39 -0.58 12.04
N CYS A 88 -24.03 -0.23 10.81
CA CYS A 88 -23.71 1.14 10.40
C CYS A 88 -24.79 1.63 9.43
N ILE A 89 -25.35 2.82 9.67
CA ILE A 89 -26.27 3.47 8.73
C ILE A 89 -25.44 4.47 7.91
N VAL A 90 -25.28 4.18 6.63
CA VAL A 90 -24.74 5.13 5.64
C VAL A 90 -25.93 5.67 4.87
N THR A 91 -26.11 6.99 4.84
CA THR A 91 -27.26 7.62 4.19
C THR A 91 -26.82 8.83 3.37
N SER A 92 -27.45 9.00 2.21
CA SER A 92 -27.43 10.23 1.42
C SER A 92 -28.56 11.20 1.80
N ASP A 93 -29.52 10.76 2.63
CA ASP A 93 -30.55 11.61 3.21
C ASP A 93 -29.93 12.50 4.29
N GLU A 94 -29.61 13.73 3.88
CA GLU A 94 -28.99 14.74 4.72
C GLU A 94 -29.91 15.19 5.87
N GLU A 95 -31.24 15.16 5.69
CA GLU A 95 -32.19 15.50 6.75
C GLU A 95 -32.24 14.40 7.81
N LEU A 96 -32.21 13.13 7.40
CA LEU A 96 -32.04 12.01 8.31
C LEU A 96 -30.70 12.10 9.07
N ALA A 97 -29.60 12.42 8.39
CA ALA A 97 -28.29 12.58 9.05
C ALA A 97 -28.30 13.71 10.09
N LEU A 98 -28.90 14.86 9.77
CA LEU A 98 -29.04 15.99 10.69
C LEU A 98 -29.97 15.67 11.86
N ARG A 99 -31.10 14.99 11.61
CA ARG A 99 -32.03 14.56 12.67
C ARG A 99 -31.39 13.55 13.62
N VAL A 100 -30.60 12.62 13.10
CA VAL A 100 -29.84 11.64 13.90
C VAL A 100 -28.77 12.35 14.72
N ALA A 101 -28.02 13.30 14.14
CA ALA A 101 -27.02 14.09 14.86
C ALA A 101 -27.64 14.99 15.94
N ALA A 102 -28.84 15.54 15.69
CA ALA A 102 -29.58 16.37 16.64
C ALA A 102 -30.41 15.55 17.65
N ALA A 103 -30.45 14.22 17.53
CA ALA A 103 -31.26 13.38 18.38
C ALA A 103 -30.74 13.41 19.83
N ARG A 104 -31.62 13.74 20.77
CA ARG A 104 -31.32 13.79 22.22
C ARG A 104 -31.17 12.42 22.88
N SER A 105 -31.15 11.33 22.11
CA SER A 105 -30.94 9.99 22.68
C SER A 105 -29.49 9.88 23.17
N PRO A 106 -29.23 9.38 24.39
CA PRO A 106 -27.87 9.09 24.87
C PRO A 106 -27.09 8.14 23.94
N ARG A 107 -27.80 7.36 23.11
CA ARG A 107 -27.20 6.48 22.10
C ARG A 107 -26.57 7.25 20.93
N TYR A 108 -27.13 8.41 20.58
CA TYR A 108 -26.78 9.24 19.41
C TYR A 108 -26.15 10.60 19.79
N GLN A 109 -26.28 11.05 21.05
CA GLN A 109 -25.81 12.32 21.60
C GLN A 109 -24.28 12.57 21.54
N ALA A 110 -23.48 11.57 21.17
CA ALA A 110 -22.01 11.62 21.20
C ALA A 110 -21.32 11.09 19.93
N ALA A 111 -22.07 10.76 18.87
CA ALA A 111 -21.49 10.15 17.67
C ALA A 111 -21.04 11.24 16.67
N ALA A 112 -19.74 11.49 16.57
CA ALA A 112 -19.18 12.41 15.58
C ALA A 112 -19.61 12.02 14.15
N VAL A 113 -20.24 12.93 13.41
CA VAL A 113 -20.64 12.66 12.01
C VAL A 113 -19.38 12.46 11.16
N THR A 114 -19.35 11.39 10.37
CA THR A 114 -18.30 11.12 9.39
C THR A 114 -18.85 11.39 7.99
N GLU A 115 -18.19 12.25 7.25
CA GLU A 115 -18.51 12.60 5.87
C GLU A 115 -17.84 11.59 4.93
N VAL A 116 -18.60 11.05 3.98
CA VAL A 116 -18.03 10.31 2.85
C VAL A 116 -17.65 11.32 1.77
N LEU A 117 -16.36 11.50 1.53
CA LEU A 117 -15.84 12.42 0.52
C LEU A 117 -15.97 11.85 -0.89
N GLY A 118 -15.70 10.57 -1.03
CA GLY A 118 -15.88 9.87 -2.30
C GLY A 118 -15.79 8.36 -2.14
N VAL A 119 -16.37 7.66 -3.11
CA VAL A 119 -16.38 6.20 -3.23
C VAL A 119 -15.94 5.85 -4.64
N GLY A 120 -15.10 4.82 -4.75
CA GLY A 120 -14.62 4.34 -6.04
C GLY A 120 -14.49 2.84 -6.03
N GLU A 121 -14.62 2.26 -7.22
CA GLU A 121 -14.49 0.83 -7.43
C GLU A 121 -13.48 0.53 -8.53
N GLY A 122 -12.88 -0.64 -8.43
CA GLY A 122 -11.96 -1.16 -9.42
C GLY A 122 -12.09 -2.66 -9.52
N SER A 123 -12.00 -3.18 -10.73
CA SER A 123 -12.30 -4.58 -11.02
C SER A 123 -11.26 -5.23 -11.92
N SER A 124 -10.91 -6.48 -11.63
CA SER A 124 -10.07 -7.34 -12.45
C SER A 124 -10.71 -8.72 -12.63
N ASN A 125 -10.15 -9.54 -13.53
CA ASN A 125 -10.69 -10.88 -13.75
C ASN A 125 -10.66 -11.68 -12.43
N GLU A 126 -11.77 -12.31 -12.10
CA GLU A 126 -11.90 -13.18 -10.93
C GLU A 126 -11.07 -14.46 -11.04
N ASN A 127 -10.84 -14.94 -12.27
CA ASN A 127 -9.86 -15.96 -12.58
C ASN A 127 -8.47 -15.31 -12.61
N PHE A 128 -7.74 -15.50 -11.53
CA PHE A 128 -6.36 -15.07 -11.31
C PHE A 128 -5.45 -15.46 -12.47
N LEU A 129 -5.57 -16.71 -12.96
CA LEU A 129 -4.81 -17.20 -14.10
C LEU A 129 -5.10 -16.45 -15.41
N HIS A 130 -6.30 -15.87 -15.57
CA HIS A 130 -6.71 -15.17 -16.79
C HIS A 130 -6.41 -13.66 -16.77
N ARG A 131 -5.84 -13.12 -15.69
CA ARG A 131 -5.47 -11.70 -15.65
C ARG A 131 -4.39 -11.40 -16.69
N GLN A 132 -4.41 -10.21 -17.27
CA GLN A 132 -3.46 -9.89 -18.35
C GLN A 132 -2.27 -9.06 -17.89
N SER A 133 -2.46 -8.25 -16.86
CA SER A 133 -1.39 -7.47 -16.26
C SER A 133 -0.57 -8.32 -15.28
N PRO A 134 0.72 -8.00 -15.05
CA PRO A 134 1.52 -8.66 -14.03
C PRO A 134 0.86 -8.53 -12.64
N LEU A 135 0.93 -9.59 -11.84
CA LEU A 135 0.20 -9.70 -10.57
C LEU A 135 0.55 -8.61 -9.56
N LEU A 136 1.81 -8.16 -9.54
CA LEU A 136 2.33 -7.12 -8.65
C LEU A 136 1.53 -5.80 -8.72
N PHE A 137 1.02 -5.43 -9.88
CA PHE A 137 0.39 -4.12 -10.08
C PHE A 137 -0.97 -3.97 -9.41
N SER A 138 -1.61 -5.07 -9.00
CA SER A 138 -2.91 -5.03 -8.30
C SER A 138 -3.92 -4.09 -8.97
N THR A 139 -4.13 -4.26 -10.28
CA THR A 139 -4.82 -3.26 -11.12
C THR A 139 -6.19 -2.79 -10.62
N ALA A 140 -6.96 -3.66 -9.97
CA ALA A 140 -8.24 -3.33 -9.36
C ALA A 140 -8.09 -2.34 -8.18
N VAL A 141 -7.03 -2.49 -7.37
CA VAL A 141 -6.75 -1.58 -6.25
C VAL A 141 -6.48 -0.18 -6.77
N ARG A 142 -5.58 -0.05 -7.75
CA ARG A 142 -5.21 1.24 -8.35
C ARG A 142 -6.38 1.92 -9.05
N GLU A 143 -7.24 1.14 -9.71
CA GLU A 143 -8.45 1.67 -10.33
C GLU A 143 -9.45 2.18 -9.29
N ALA A 144 -9.63 1.44 -8.19
CA ALA A 144 -10.49 1.88 -7.09
C ALA A 144 -9.96 3.18 -6.47
N LEU A 145 -8.66 3.28 -6.17
CA LEU A 145 -8.05 4.49 -5.62
C LEU A 145 -8.22 5.69 -6.56
N ALA A 146 -7.98 5.51 -7.87
CA ALA A 146 -8.16 6.57 -8.86
C ALA A 146 -9.63 7.01 -8.98
N ALA A 147 -10.57 6.07 -9.02
CA ALA A 147 -12.00 6.36 -9.07
C ALA A 147 -12.49 7.08 -7.81
N THR A 148 -12.02 6.68 -6.62
CA THR A 148 -12.36 7.35 -5.37
C THR A 148 -11.77 8.75 -5.30
N ALA A 149 -10.54 8.94 -5.80
CA ALA A 149 -9.87 10.24 -5.88
C ALA A 149 -10.64 11.19 -6.81
N ASP A 150 -11.08 10.70 -7.97
CA ASP A 150 -11.92 11.44 -8.92
C ASP A 150 -13.25 11.86 -8.29
N ASP A 151 -13.96 10.92 -7.66
CA ASP A 151 -15.25 11.18 -6.99
C ASP A 151 -15.09 12.20 -5.84
N ALA A 152 -14.04 12.04 -5.04
CA ALA A 152 -13.70 12.98 -3.96
C ALA A 152 -13.13 14.32 -4.46
N ARG A 153 -12.80 14.43 -5.75
CA ARG A 153 -12.07 15.55 -6.38
C ARG A 153 -10.75 15.86 -5.66
N ARG A 154 -9.95 14.81 -5.41
CA ARG A 154 -8.65 14.84 -4.72
C ARG A 154 -7.57 14.15 -5.56
N PRO A 155 -6.28 14.48 -5.35
CA PRO A 155 -5.19 13.67 -5.90
C PRO A 155 -5.10 12.33 -5.17
N ILE A 156 -4.52 11.30 -5.82
CA ILE A 156 -4.36 9.97 -5.20
C ILE A 156 -3.43 10.02 -3.98
N SER A 157 -2.44 10.91 -3.97
CA SER A 157 -1.58 11.17 -2.80
C SER A 157 -2.34 11.46 -1.50
N VAL A 158 -3.62 11.87 -1.55
CA VAL A 158 -4.46 12.04 -0.34
C VAL A 158 -4.60 10.75 0.48
N PHE A 159 -4.53 9.58 -0.16
CA PHE A 159 -4.58 8.29 0.53
C PHE A 159 -3.37 8.10 1.44
N ALA A 160 -2.16 8.36 0.92
CA ALA A 160 -0.90 8.26 1.65
C ALA A 160 -0.74 9.33 2.74
N SER A 161 -1.30 10.53 2.52
CA SER A 161 -1.28 11.63 3.48
C SER A 161 -2.44 11.62 4.49
N SER A 162 -3.32 10.61 4.41
CA SER A 162 -4.44 10.50 5.35
C SER A 162 -3.95 10.28 6.78
N ALA A 163 -4.77 10.68 7.76
CA ALA A 163 -4.43 10.51 9.17
C ALA A 163 -4.28 9.02 9.53
N PHE A 164 -5.08 8.16 8.91
CA PHE A 164 -5.00 6.71 9.05
C PHE A 164 -5.75 5.98 7.94
N GLY A 165 -5.45 4.70 7.80
CA GLY A 165 -6.17 3.78 6.91
C GLY A 165 -6.87 2.66 7.68
N VAL A 166 -8.04 2.23 7.22
CA VAL A 166 -8.62 0.94 7.58
C VAL A 166 -8.59 0.03 6.35
N ALA A 167 -7.41 -0.52 6.10
CA ALA A 167 -7.11 -1.31 4.91
C ALA A 167 -7.66 -2.75 5.04
N HIS A 168 -8.05 -3.38 3.93
CA HIS A 168 -8.40 -4.79 3.93
C HIS A 168 -7.17 -5.65 4.21
N ASP A 169 -7.14 -6.32 5.35
CA ASP A 169 -6.02 -7.14 5.79
C ASP A 169 -6.45 -8.58 6.09
N ALA A 170 -7.31 -9.15 5.24
CA ALA A 170 -7.59 -10.59 5.28
C ALA A 170 -6.29 -11.41 5.15
N PHE A 171 -5.35 -10.89 4.35
CA PHE A 171 -3.95 -11.29 4.28
C PHE A 171 -3.07 -10.04 4.34
N PRO A 172 -1.86 -10.11 4.94
CA PRO A 172 -0.91 -9.00 4.95
C PRO A 172 -0.49 -8.53 3.56
N SER A 173 -0.46 -9.45 2.57
CA SER A 173 -0.17 -9.09 1.17
C SER A 173 -1.23 -8.19 0.54
N ILE A 174 -2.50 -8.31 0.94
CA ILE A 174 -3.57 -7.43 0.47
C ILE A 174 -3.37 -6.03 1.04
N GLU A 175 -3.12 -5.90 2.34
CA GLU A 175 -2.84 -4.62 2.99
C GLU A 175 -1.63 -3.94 2.34
N LEU A 176 -0.53 -4.67 2.14
CA LEU A 176 0.67 -4.18 1.46
C LEU A 176 0.37 -3.74 0.01
N SER A 177 -0.49 -4.47 -0.71
CA SER A 177 -0.90 -4.10 -2.07
C SER A 177 -1.61 -2.75 -2.13
N PHE A 178 -2.38 -2.36 -1.11
CA PHE A 178 -2.96 -1.01 -1.02
C PHE A 178 -1.90 0.05 -0.84
N LEU A 179 -0.94 -0.16 0.05
CA LEU A 179 0.10 0.83 0.32
C LEU A 179 1.00 1.03 -0.92
N LEU A 180 1.41 -0.05 -1.59
CA LEU A 180 2.15 0.01 -2.85
C LEU A 180 1.32 0.65 -3.98
N ALA A 181 -0.01 0.44 -3.98
CA ALA A 181 -0.90 1.09 -4.94
C ALA A 181 -1.14 2.57 -4.65
N MET A 182 -0.80 3.08 -3.46
CA MET A 182 -0.84 4.52 -3.17
C MET A 182 0.42 5.26 -3.64
N GLY A 183 1.42 4.54 -4.15
CA GLY A 183 2.71 5.09 -4.58
C GLY A 183 3.84 4.93 -3.56
N LEU A 184 3.56 4.37 -2.37
CA LEU A 184 4.59 4.15 -1.35
C LEU A 184 5.61 3.10 -1.82
N SER A 185 6.88 3.32 -1.47
CA SER A 185 7.91 2.29 -1.63
C SER A 185 7.63 1.07 -0.75
N TYR A 186 8.33 -0.05 -0.99
CA TYR A 186 8.24 -1.22 -0.13
C TYR A 186 8.62 -0.86 1.31
N GLU A 187 9.75 -0.18 1.48
CA GLU A 187 10.30 0.23 2.78
C GLU A 187 9.30 1.09 3.54
N ARG A 188 8.72 2.09 2.87
CA ARG A 188 7.74 3.00 3.48
C ARG A 188 6.43 2.30 3.80
N SER A 189 5.98 1.40 2.93
CA SER A 189 4.78 0.60 3.17
C SER A 189 4.93 -0.26 4.42
N VAL A 190 6.08 -0.92 4.53
CA VAL A 190 6.48 -1.76 5.65
C VAL A 190 6.57 -0.96 6.95
N GLU A 191 7.17 0.23 6.91
CA GLU A 191 7.27 1.15 8.05
C GLU A 191 5.87 1.57 8.52
N ARG A 192 5.00 2.04 7.62
CA ARG A 192 3.61 2.42 7.95
C ARG A 192 2.84 1.26 8.57
N MET A 193 2.97 0.05 8.02
CA MET A 193 2.37 -1.15 8.60
C MET A 193 2.94 -1.47 9.98
N ALA A 194 4.24 -1.25 10.24
CA ALA A 194 4.83 -1.47 11.56
C ALA A 194 4.36 -0.42 12.59
N GLU A 195 4.27 0.86 12.20
CA GLU A 195 3.73 1.96 13.03
C GLU A 195 2.25 1.76 13.40
N GLY A 196 1.54 1.01 12.56
CA GLY A 196 0.09 0.83 12.64
C GLY A 196 -0.67 2.07 12.17
N TRP A 197 -0.14 2.75 11.15
CA TRP A 197 -0.91 3.75 10.39
C TRP A 197 -2.09 3.10 9.65
N PRO A 198 -1.92 1.98 8.93
CA PRO A 198 -3.06 1.19 8.50
C PRO A 198 -3.48 0.26 9.66
N ASN A 199 -4.80 0.13 9.81
CA ASN A 199 -5.41 -0.74 10.81
C ASN A 199 -4.86 -0.47 12.22
N PRO A 200 -5.05 0.77 12.75
CA PRO A 200 -4.45 1.20 14.02
C PRO A 200 -4.89 0.36 15.22
N PHE A 201 -6.02 -0.34 15.12
CA PHE A 201 -6.57 -1.22 16.15
C PHE A 201 -6.72 -2.67 15.66
N GLY A 202 -5.78 -3.12 14.83
CA GLY A 202 -5.57 -4.53 14.51
C GLY A 202 -6.33 -5.10 13.30
N GLY A 203 -7.18 -4.30 12.64
CA GLY A 203 -7.75 -4.67 11.33
C GLY A 203 -8.68 -5.89 11.39
N LEU A 204 -8.97 -6.50 10.25
CA LEU A 204 -9.69 -7.76 10.13
C LEU A 204 -8.92 -8.90 10.80
N LEU A 205 -7.59 -8.84 10.83
CA LEU A 205 -6.75 -9.86 11.46
C LEU A 205 -7.21 -10.18 12.89
N THR A 206 -7.43 -9.14 13.69
CA THR A 206 -7.82 -9.30 15.10
C THR A 206 -9.31 -9.12 15.35
N PHE A 207 -10.00 -8.37 14.50
CA PHE A 207 -11.44 -8.18 14.62
C PHE A 207 -12.24 -9.40 14.15
N GLY A 208 -11.71 -10.11 13.15
CA GLY A 208 -12.41 -11.13 12.39
C GLY A 208 -12.88 -10.61 11.03
N HIS A 209 -13.06 -11.53 10.10
CA HIS A 209 -13.47 -11.27 8.73
C HIS A 209 -14.96 -11.64 8.54
N ALA A 210 -15.83 -10.64 8.61
CA ALA A 210 -17.24 -10.79 8.23
C ALA A 210 -17.35 -10.81 6.70
N LEU A 211 -17.36 -12.02 6.12
CA LEU A 211 -17.46 -12.21 4.67
C LEU A 211 -18.75 -11.56 4.15
N GLY A 212 -18.63 -10.72 3.11
CA GLY A 212 -19.75 -9.96 2.54
C GLY A 212 -20.08 -8.62 3.24
N ALA A 213 -19.60 -8.39 4.47
CA ALA A 213 -19.85 -7.15 5.22
C ALA A 213 -18.57 -6.41 5.64
N SER A 214 -17.39 -6.90 5.23
CA SER A 214 -16.07 -6.38 5.62
C SER A 214 -15.89 -4.89 5.30
N GLY A 215 -16.40 -4.41 4.16
CA GLY A 215 -16.35 -2.98 3.81
C GLY A 215 -17.09 -2.09 4.81
N LEU A 216 -18.30 -2.49 5.23
CA LEU A 216 -19.06 -1.76 6.26
C LEU A 216 -18.38 -1.80 7.61
N VAL A 217 -17.78 -2.95 7.97
CA VAL A 217 -16.97 -3.07 9.20
C VAL A 217 -15.82 -2.06 9.21
N GLN A 218 -15.15 -1.87 8.08
CA GLN A 218 -14.04 -0.92 7.99
C GLN A 218 -14.50 0.54 8.06
N VAL A 219 -15.58 0.89 7.36
CA VAL A 219 -16.21 2.22 7.48
C VAL A 219 -16.58 2.50 8.94
N ASN A 220 -17.19 1.51 9.61
CA ASN A 220 -17.57 1.66 11.00
C ASN A 220 -16.35 1.80 11.94
N LYS A 221 -15.26 1.08 11.68
CA LYS A 221 -14.00 1.24 12.43
C LYS A 221 -13.42 2.64 12.24
N ALA A 222 -13.41 3.16 11.01
CA ALA A 222 -12.96 4.53 10.77
C ALA A 222 -13.84 5.54 11.51
N HIS A 223 -15.16 5.34 11.51
CA HIS A 223 -16.09 6.15 12.29
C HIS A 223 -15.79 6.11 13.80
N HIS A 224 -15.58 4.92 14.40
CA HIS A 224 -15.20 4.80 15.81
C HIS A 224 -13.89 5.52 16.14
N LEU A 225 -12.93 5.52 15.20
CA LEU A 225 -11.65 6.22 15.34
C LEU A 225 -11.82 7.73 15.35
N PHE A 226 -12.63 8.25 14.42
CA PHE A 226 -12.97 9.66 14.36
C PHE A 226 -13.76 10.13 15.59
N SER A 227 -14.72 9.33 16.05
CA SER A 227 -15.57 9.71 17.20
C SER A 227 -14.85 9.56 18.54
N GLY A 228 -13.87 8.65 18.62
CA GLY A 228 -13.18 8.39 19.87
C GLY A 228 -14.06 7.73 20.93
N ASP A 229 -15.16 7.11 20.51
CA ASP A 229 -16.19 6.57 21.39
C ASP A 229 -15.64 5.46 22.29
N GLN A 230 -15.64 5.73 23.60
CA GLN A 230 -15.10 4.84 24.62
C GLN A 230 -15.89 3.53 24.78
N ARG A 231 -17.10 3.43 24.22
CA ARG A 231 -17.85 2.17 24.13
C ARG A 231 -17.13 1.14 23.25
N TYR A 232 -16.37 1.63 22.26
CA TYR A 232 -15.67 0.79 21.28
C TYR A 232 -14.15 0.81 21.45
N LEU A 233 -13.60 1.90 21.99
CA LEU A 233 -12.16 2.09 22.18
C LEU A 233 -11.83 2.19 23.67
N LYS A 234 -10.96 1.32 24.18
CA LYS A 234 -10.41 1.47 25.53
C LYS A 234 -9.28 2.50 25.51
N ASP A 235 -9.33 3.46 26.43
CA ASP A 235 -8.23 4.42 26.62
C ASP A 235 -6.96 3.66 27.08
N GLY A 236 -5.95 3.61 26.21
CA GLY A 236 -4.60 3.16 26.57
C GLY A 236 -3.79 4.28 27.23
N PRO A 237 -2.62 3.97 27.84
CA PRO A 237 -1.74 4.95 28.48
C PRO A 237 -1.18 6.02 27.52
N HIS A 238 -1.26 5.78 26.20
CA HIS A 238 -0.92 6.74 25.17
C HIS A 238 -2.14 6.98 24.28
N ARG A 239 -2.84 8.11 24.47
CA ARG A 239 -3.84 8.57 23.49
C ARG A 239 -3.10 8.88 22.19
N ARG A 240 -3.23 8.03 21.15
CA ARG A 240 -2.70 8.34 19.82
C ARG A 240 -3.38 9.62 19.32
N GLN A 241 -2.65 10.73 19.36
CA GLN A 241 -3.08 12.04 18.83
C GLN A 241 -3.07 11.98 17.30
N GLY A 242 -4.04 12.62 16.63
CA GLY A 242 -4.14 12.69 15.16
C GLY A 242 -5.42 12.10 14.55
N PHE A 243 -6.07 11.10 15.18
CA PHE A 243 -7.32 10.52 14.63
C PHE A 243 -8.55 11.41 14.78
N ARG A 244 -8.53 12.31 15.78
CA ARG A 244 -9.67 13.11 16.23
C ARG A 244 -9.52 14.60 15.88
N GLU A 245 -8.57 14.93 15.00
CA GLU A 245 -8.43 16.30 14.53
C GLU A 245 -9.63 16.70 13.67
N THR A 246 -10.14 17.91 13.87
CA THR A 246 -11.29 18.40 13.12
C THR A 246 -11.00 18.44 11.62
N GLY A 247 -11.72 17.59 10.87
CA GLY A 247 -11.56 17.44 9.43
C GLY A 247 -10.45 16.47 9.01
N ALA A 248 -9.98 15.61 9.91
CA ALA A 248 -9.05 14.53 9.58
C ALA A 248 -9.61 13.63 8.47
N ILE A 249 -8.74 13.21 7.56
CA ILE A 249 -9.08 12.32 6.44
C ILE A 249 -8.62 10.90 6.76
N ALA A 250 -9.42 9.92 6.41
CA ALA A 250 -9.06 8.51 6.44
C ALA A 250 -9.55 7.82 5.17
N PHE A 251 -8.96 6.67 4.86
CA PHE A 251 -9.49 5.79 3.81
C PHE A 251 -9.91 4.44 4.38
N THR A 252 -10.85 3.79 3.70
CA THR A 252 -11.23 2.40 3.93
C THR A 252 -11.21 1.63 2.61
N SER A 253 -11.13 0.30 2.66
CA SER A 253 -11.01 -0.51 1.45
C SER A 253 -11.65 -1.89 1.57
N SER A 254 -12.72 -2.17 0.84
CA SER A 254 -13.30 -3.50 0.75
C SER A 254 -12.68 -4.30 -0.38
N VAL A 255 -12.41 -5.58 -0.15
CA VAL A 255 -11.88 -6.50 -1.18
C VAL A 255 -12.80 -7.70 -1.32
N GLY A 256 -13.16 -8.00 -2.56
CA GLY A 256 -13.84 -9.21 -2.99
C GLY A 256 -12.90 -10.08 -3.81
N GLY A 257 -12.91 -11.38 -3.50
CA GLY A 257 -12.08 -12.37 -4.20
C GLY A 257 -10.57 -12.08 -4.12
N PRO A 258 -9.78 -12.58 -5.07
CA PRO A 258 -8.32 -12.44 -5.07
C PRO A 258 -7.86 -11.05 -5.54
N LEU A 259 -8.30 -9.96 -4.92
CA LEU A 259 -8.18 -8.59 -5.48
C LEU A 259 -8.91 -8.43 -6.83
N SER A 260 -10.02 -9.15 -7.02
CA SER A 260 -10.81 -9.06 -8.25
C SER A 260 -11.81 -7.92 -8.23
N HIS A 261 -12.34 -7.57 -7.06
CA HIS A 261 -13.23 -6.43 -6.89
C HIS A 261 -12.78 -5.63 -5.68
N VAL A 262 -12.51 -4.34 -5.85
CA VAL A 262 -12.04 -3.46 -4.80
C VAL A 262 -12.95 -2.25 -4.73
N VAL A 263 -13.37 -1.89 -3.52
CA VAL A 263 -14.08 -0.63 -3.25
C VAL A 263 -13.24 0.16 -2.28
N ALA A 264 -12.91 1.40 -2.61
CA ALA A 264 -12.22 2.32 -1.72
C ALA A 264 -13.13 3.50 -1.38
N THR A 265 -12.97 4.01 -0.16
CA THR A 265 -13.74 5.16 0.32
C THR A 265 -12.79 6.16 0.97
N LEU A 266 -12.98 7.44 0.68
CA LEU A 266 -12.36 8.54 1.44
C LEU A 266 -13.38 9.13 2.41
N LEU A 267 -12.97 9.27 3.65
CA LEU A 267 -13.79 9.73 4.76
C LEU A 267 -13.17 10.98 5.38
N ARG A 268 -14.01 11.87 5.89
CA ARG A 268 -13.60 12.99 6.73
C ARG A 268 -14.37 12.96 8.05
N GLY A 269 -13.66 13.08 9.17
CA GLY A 269 -14.27 13.06 10.50
C GLY A 269 -13.53 13.92 11.52
N GLY A 270 -13.77 13.64 12.81
CA GLY A 270 -13.16 14.36 13.93
C GLY A 270 -13.78 15.72 14.23
N PHE A 271 -14.96 16.02 13.68
CA PHE A 271 -15.64 17.29 13.94
C PHE A 271 -16.18 17.36 15.37
N GLU A 272 -15.88 18.46 16.07
CA GLU A 272 -16.51 18.79 17.35
C GLU A 272 -17.97 19.24 17.14
N ASP A 273 -18.25 19.96 16.04
CA ASP A 273 -19.58 20.42 15.63
C ASP A 273 -19.91 20.09 14.17
N VAL A 274 -21.19 19.83 13.87
CA VAL A 274 -21.70 19.57 12.52
C VAL A 274 -21.72 20.87 11.71
N ARG A 275 -20.81 21.04 10.72
CA ARG A 275 -20.71 22.27 9.90
C ARG A 275 -22.05 22.65 9.23
N PRO A 276 -22.46 23.92 9.11
CA PRO A 276 -23.68 24.32 8.41
C PRO A 276 -23.73 23.90 6.94
N LEU A 277 -24.92 23.57 6.42
CA LEU A 277 -25.16 23.07 5.05
C LEU A 277 -24.62 24.00 3.94
N ALA A 278 -24.70 25.32 4.14
CA ALA A 278 -24.25 26.32 3.17
C ALA A 278 -22.73 26.32 2.94
N GLU A 279 -21.94 25.95 3.96
CA GLU A 279 -20.48 25.81 3.86
C GLU A 279 -20.07 24.49 3.19
N ARG A 280 -20.97 23.48 3.19
CA ARG A 280 -20.77 22.18 2.52
C ARG A 280 -21.16 22.23 1.03
N THR A 281 -22.24 22.95 0.70
CA THR A 281 -22.84 22.95 -0.65
C THR A 281 -22.29 24.00 -1.61
N THR A 282 -21.67 25.09 -1.12
CA THR A 282 -20.99 26.09 -1.97
C THR A 282 -19.81 25.52 -2.78
N LYS A 283 -19.33 24.31 -2.46
CA LYS A 283 -18.30 23.56 -3.23
C LYS A 283 -18.84 22.64 -4.34
N ARG A 284 -20.15 22.36 -4.42
CA ARG A 284 -20.73 21.46 -5.44
C ARG A 284 -21.22 22.18 -6.72
N ARG A 285 -21.28 23.51 -6.75
CA ARG A 285 -21.75 24.28 -7.93
C ARG A 285 -20.60 24.76 -8.81
N ARG A 286 -20.11 23.83 -9.62
CA ARG A 286 -19.68 23.96 -11.02
C ARG A 286 -19.29 22.54 -11.44
N ASP A 287 -19.79 22.10 -12.57
CA ASP A 287 -19.33 20.88 -13.26
C ASP A 287 -18.08 21.25 -14.06
N PRO A 288 -16.85 21.02 -13.55
CA PRO A 288 -15.80 20.58 -14.45
C PRO A 288 -16.13 19.14 -14.83
N GLY A 289 -15.88 18.75 -16.09
CA GLY A 289 -16.09 17.38 -16.58
C GLY A 289 -15.36 16.31 -15.75
N PRO A 290 -15.49 15.02 -16.13
CA PRO A 290 -14.91 13.91 -15.37
C PRO A 290 -13.43 14.17 -15.06
N SER A 291 -13.06 13.97 -13.81
CA SER A 291 -11.65 13.98 -13.41
C SER A 291 -10.91 12.87 -14.17
N PRO A 292 -9.69 13.12 -14.69
CA PRO A 292 -9.08 12.24 -15.68
C PRO A 292 -8.38 11.00 -15.09
N LEU A 293 -8.26 10.84 -13.77
CA LEU A 293 -7.34 9.85 -13.17
C LEU A 293 -7.79 8.41 -13.41
N ALA A 294 -9.07 8.09 -13.25
CA ALA A 294 -9.60 6.77 -13.52
C ALA A 294 -9.51 6.43 -15.01
N THR A 295 -9.70 7.41 -15.89
CA THR A 295 -9.57 7.23 -17.34
C THR A 295 -8.11 6.98 -17.71
N GLU A 296 -7.18 7.81 -17.25
CA GLU A 296 -5.74 7.65 -17.43
C GLU A 296 -5.26 6.29 -16.90
N TRP A 297 -5.75 5.87 -15.73
CA TRP A 297 -5.40 4.57 -15.17
C TRP A 297 -5.92 3.41 -16.03
N ARG A 298 -7.14 3.50 -16.58
CA ARG A 298 -7.67 2.46 -17.50
C ARG A 298 -6.83 2.36 -18.77
N GLU A 299 -6.31 3.48 -19.27
CA GLU A 299 -5.37 3.50 -20.40
C GLU A 299 -4.03 2.85 -20.03
N LYS A 300 -3.42 3.25 -18.91
CA LYS A 300 -2.20 2.61 -18.38
C LYS A 300 -2.40 1.11 -18.16
N ARG A 301 -3.57 0.71 -17.63
CA ARG A 301 -3.95 -0.67 -17.45
C ARG A 301 -4.02 -1.43 -18.77
N HIS A 302 -4.43 -0.80 -19.86
CA HIS A 302 -4.39 -1.40 -21.19
C HIS A 302 -2.95 -1.66 -21.63
N GLN A 303 -2.05 -0.68 -21.50
CA GLN A 303 -0.63 -0.84 -21.80
C GLN A 303 0.02 -1.94 -20.93
N LEU A 304 -0.33 -2.04 -19.64
CA LEU A 304 0.13 -3.10 -18.74
C LEU A 304 -0.24 -4.52 -19.20
N ARG A 305 -1.20 -4.70 -20.11
CA ARG A 305 -1.51 -6.02 -20.69
C ARG A 305 -0.49 -6.45 -21.75
N LEU A 306 0.26 -5.49 -22.27
CA LEU A 306 1.23 -5.66 -23.36
C LEU A 306 2.67 -5.73 -22.83
N VAL A 307 2.98 -5.08 -21.70
CA VAL A 307 4.35 -4.99 -21.17
C VAL A 307 5.03 -6.35 -20.97
N LEU A 308 4.34 -7.33 -20.38
CA LEU A 308 4.94 -8.64 -20.08
C LEU A 308 5.14 -9.49 -21.34
N PRO A 309 4.17 -9.60 -22.26
CA PRO A 309 4.39 -10.21 -23.57
C PRO A 309 5.55 -9.60 -24.35
N SER A 310 5.60 -8.26 -24.44
CA SER A 310 6.66 -7.57 -25.17
C SER A 310 8.03 -7.76 -24.52
N TYR A 311 8.08 -7.71 -23.20
CA TYR A 311 9.27 -8.05 -22.42
C TYR A 311 9.78 -9.46 -22.73
N LEU A 312 8.92 -10.48 -22.67
CA LEU A 312 9.29 -11.86 -22.99
C LEU A 312 9.71 -12.02 -24.46
N ALA A 313 9.08 -11.29 -25.38
CA ALA A 313 9.47 -11.31 -26.79
C ALA A 313 10.91 -10.81 -26.99
N ARG A 314 11.33 -9.75 -26.30
CA ARG A 314 12.71 -9.20 -26.37
C ARG A 314 13.76 -10.14 -25.77
N LEU A 315 13.36 -11.05 -24.89
CA LEU A 315 14.26 -12.05 -24.33
C LEU A 315 14.46 -13.26 -25.27
N ARG A 316 13.68 -13.40 -26.34
CA ARG A 316 13.87 -14.48 -27.32
C ARG A 316 15.26 -14.37 -27.95
N GLY A 317 15.95 -15.51 -28.05
CA GLY A 317 17.32 -15.57 -28.60
C GLY A 317 18.44 -15.19 -27.62
N ARG A 318 18.12 -14.73 -26.40
CA ARG A 318 19.11 -14.44 -25.34
C ARG A 318 19.44 -15.64 -24.45
N GLY A 319 18.67 -16.71 -24.58
CA GLY A 319 18.83 -17.93 -23.80
C GLY A 319 18.59 -19.18 -24.65
N PRO A 320 18.71 -20.37 -24.03
CA PRO A 320 18.66 -21.65 -24.73
C PRO A 320 17.24 -22.09 -25.16
N GLY A 321 16.22 -21.24 -24.98
CA GLY A 321 14.83 -21.62 -25.25
C GLY A 321 13.84 -20.45 -25.20
N GLU A 322 12.56 -20.77 -25.01
CA GLU A 322 11.48 -19.81 -24.87
C GLU A 322 11.45 -19.23 -23.45
N PRO A 323 11.49 -17.90 -23.26
CA PRO A 323 11.53 -17.28 -21.94
C PRO A 323 10.15 -17.29 -21.27
N TRP A 324 10.10 -17.75 -20.02
CA TRP A 324 8.93 -17.71 -19.15
C TRP A 324 9.25 -16.86 -17.92
N TYR A 325 8.34 -15.99 -17.51
CA TYR A 325 8.52 -15.14 -16.33
C TYR A 325 7.87 -15.78 -15.11
N VAL A 326 8.60 -15.95 -14.01
CA VAL A 326 8.08 -16.44 -12.74
C VAL A 326 7.34 -15.31 -12.03
N GLU A 327 6.02 -15.42 -11.93
CA GLU A 327 5.23 -14.42 -11.19
C GLU A 327 5.12 -14.73 -9.70
N GLY A 328 5.27 -16.01 -9.31
CA GLY A 328 5.29 -16.41 -7.91
C GLY A 328 5.37 -17.93 -7.73
N VAL A 329 5.80 -18.35 -6.55
CA VAL A 329 5.93 -19.75 -6.14
C VAL A 329 5.26 -19.92 -4.79
N THR A 330 4.50 -21.01 -4.62
CA THR A 330 3.74 -21.28 -3.40
C THR A 330 3.52 -22.78 -3.21
N TYR A 331 2.76 -23.14 -2.17
CA TYR A 331 2.21 -24.48 -1.96
C TYR A 331 0.69 -24.45 -2.04
N VAL A 332 0.12 -25.51 -2.62
CA VAL A 332 -1.32 -25.77 -2.58
C VAL A 332 -1.60 -27.08 -1.86
N SER A 333 -2.76 -27.21 -1.23
CA SER A 333 -3.18 -28.50 -0.69
C SER A 333 -3.39 -29.51 -1.81
N ILE A 334 -3.00 -30.76 -1.58
CA ILE A 334 -3.30 -31.84 -2.53
C ILE A 334 -4.80 -32.02 -2.71
N ARG A 335 -5.60 -31.72 -1.67
CA ARG A 335 -7.06 -31.77 -1.73
C ARG A 335 -7.59 -30.83 -2.80
N SER A 336 -7.14 -29.59 -2.77
CA SER A 336 -7.58 -28.57 -3.71
C SER A 336 -7.10 -28.87 -5.14
N SER A 337 -5.91 -29.46 -5.30
CA SER A 337 -5.24 -29.66 -6.59
C SER A 337 -5.38 -31.06 -7.20
N ILE A 338 -6.07 -32.00 -6.53
CA ILE A 338 -6.08 -33.42 -6.93
C ILE A 338 -6.53 -33.67 -8.38
N ARG A 339 -7.44 -32.84 -8.89
CA ARG A 339 -7.94 -32.93 -10.27
C ARG A 339 -6.99 -32.34 -11.32
N ALA A 340 -6.03 -31.53 -10.90
CA ALA A 340 -5.08 -30.86 -11.78
C ALA A 340 -3.72 -31.56 -11.84
N LEU A 341 -3.43 -32.46 -10.89
CA LEU A 341 -2.20 -33.22 -10.84
C LEU A 341 -2.23 -34.40 -11.82
N SER A 342 -1.09 -34.66 -12.46
CA SER A 342 -0.87 -35.92 -13.16
C SER A 342 -0.33 -37.00 -12.21
N ARG A 343 -0.41 -38.27 -12.64
CA ARG A 343 0.24 -39.37 -11.92
C ARG A 343 1.73 -39.13 -11.71
N GLU A 344 2.42 -38.59 -12.72
CA GLU A 344 3.84 -38.28 -12.62
C GLU A 344 4.13 -37.19 -11.58
N ASP A 345 3.27 -36.17 -11.49
CA ASP A 345 3.41 -35.12 -10.48
C ASP A 345 3.34 -35.73 -9.09
N VAL A 346 2.29 -36.50 -8.80
CA VAL A 346 2.10 -37.18 -7.50
C VAL A 346 3.31 -38.05 -7.14
N MET A 347 3.85 -38.80 -8.09
CA MET A 347 5.00 -39.67 -7.84
C MET A 347 6.28 -38.90 -7.46
N ARG A 348 6.40 -37.62 -7.83
CA ARG A 348 7.56 -36.77 -7.53
C ARG A 348 7.38 -35.95 -6.24
N VAL A 349 6.16 -35.71 -5.79
CA VAL A 349 5.88 -34.89 -4.60
C VAL A 349 6.58 -35.47 -3.37
N ARG A 350 7.21 -34.60 -2.57
CA ARG A 350 7.93 -34.99 -1.34
C ARG A 350 7.11 -34.80 -0.06
N PHE A 351 6.00 -34.05 -0.11
CA PHE A 351 5.21 -33.69 1.07
C PHE A 351 6.10 -33.06 2.16
N ASP A 352 6.70 -31.91 1.81
CA ASP A 352 7.60 -31.18 2.71
C ASP A 352 6.91 -30.88 4.05
N GLY A 353 7.62 -31.08 5.16
CA GLY A 353 7.09 -30.91 6.52
C GLY A 353 6.75 -32.23 7.22
N LEU A 354 6.72 -33.37 6.51
CA LEU A 354 6.60 -34.70 7.12
C LEU A 354 7.75 -35.01 8.09
N GLU A 355 8.91 -34.40 7.90
CA GLU A 355 10.10 -34.51 8.76
C GLU A 355 9.81 -34.12 10.22
N ALA A 356 8.79 -33.29 10.46
CA ALA A 356 8.37 -32.92 11.81
C ALA A 356 7.68 -34.07 12.57
N VAL A 357 7.18 -35.07 11.85
CA VAL A 357 6.29 -36.13 12.39
C VAL A 357 6.88 -37.52 12.23
N VAL A 358 7.60 -37.78 11.13
CA VAL A 358 8.14 -39.09 10.77
C VAL A 358 9.66 -39.10 10.97
N ALA A 359 10.18 -40.19 11.53
CA ALA A 359 11.61 -40.34 11.74
C ALA A 359 12.37 -40.43 10.40
N GLN A 360 13.56 -39.82 10.32
CA GLN A 360 14.34 -39.69 9.07
C GLN A 360 14.53 -41.02 8.32
N ALA A 361 14.76 -42.12 9.04
CA ALA A 361 14.99 -43.44 8.47
C ALA A 361 13.78 -44.02 7.71
N HIS A 362 12.57 -43.53 7.99
CA HIS A 362 11.32 -44.04 7.43
C HIS A 362 10.62 -43.04 6.50
N LEU A 363 11.19 -41.85 6.27
CA LEU A 363 10.53 -40.80 5.50
C LEU A 363 10.18 -41.22 4.07
N GLU A 364 11.09 -41.87 3.35
CA GLU A 364 10.82 -42.28 1.97
C GLU A 364 9.77 -43.38 1.87
N GLU A 365 9.76 -44.31 2.84
CA GLU A 365 8.73 -45.34 2.95
C GLU A 365 7.34 -44.71 3.17
N VAL A 366 7.23 -43.79 4.12
CA VAL A 366 5.99 -43.07 4.43
C VAL A 366 5.54 -42.19 3.25
N ARG A 367 6.47 -41.50 2.58
CA ARG A 367 6.19 -40.74 1.36
C ARG A 367 5.61 -41.62 0.26
N ALA A 368 6.17 -42.81 0.04
CA ALA A 368 5.66 -43.75 -0.95
C ALA A 368 4.22 -44.17 -0.63
N GLN A 369 3.94 -44.55 0.62
CA GLN A 369 2.58 -44.91 1.07
C GLN A 369 1.58 -43.76 0.88
N LEU A 370 1.97 -42.52 1.22
CA LEU A 370 1.11 -41.36 1.02
C LEU A 370 0.85 -41.06 -0.47
N ARG A 371 1.85 -41.23 -1.34
CA ARG A 371 1.66 -41.11 -2.80
C ARG A 371 0.67 -42.15 -3.30
N GLU A 372 0.75 -43.39 -2.83
CA GLU A 372 -0.20 -44.45 -3.19
C GLU A 372 -1.64 -44.09 -2.77
N VAL A 373 -1.84 -43.64 -1.53
CA VAL A 373 -3.15 -43.17 -1.07
C VAL A 373 -3.68 -42.04 -1.95
N VAL A 374 -2.84 -41.06 -2.28
CA VAL A 374 -3.23 -39.95 -3.15
C VAL A 374 -3.62 -40.46 -4.55
N LEU A 375 -2.88 -41.41 -5.13
CA LEU A 375 -3.22 -42.00 -6.42
C LEU A 375 -4.54 -42.77 -6.39
N VAL A 376 -4.83 -43.48 -5.29
CA VAL A 376 -6.12 -44.15 -5.08
C VAL A 376 -7.24 -43.11 -5.04
N VAL A 377 -7.11 -42.08 -4.21
CA VAL A 377 -8.13 -41.01 -4.13
C VAL A 377 -8.30 -40.35 -5.50
N MET A 378 -7.21 -40.05 -6.21
CA MET A 378 -7.25 -39.45 -7.54
C MET A 378 -8.02 -40.32 -8.56
N GLY A 379 -7.90 -41.65 -8.48
CA GLY A 379 -8.67 -42.58 -9.32
C GLY A 379 -10.16 -42.68 -8.96
N GLU A 380 -10.53 -42.31 -7.73
CA GLU A 380 -11.91 -42.39 -7.24
C GLU A 380 -12.65 -41.04 -7.30
N VAL A 381 -11.95 -39.91 -7.49
CA VAL A 381 -12.54 -38.55 -7.48
C VAL A 381 -13.71 -38.39 -8.47
N ASP A 382 -13.67 -39.06 -9.62
CA ASP A 382 -14.74 -38.99 -10.63
C ASP A 382 -15.90 -39.97 -10.37
N ARG A 383 -15.70 -40.96 -9.49
CA ARG A 383 -16.71 -41.95 -9.09
C ARG A 383 -17.51 -41.51 -7.86
N LEU A 384 -16.95 -40.61 -7.07
CA LEU A 384 -17.57 -40.09 -5.85
C LEU A 384 -18.57 -38.97 -6.18
N ALA A 385 -19.64 -38.91 -5.36
CA ALA A 385 -20.71 -37.93 -5.55
C ALA A 385 -20.23 -36.48 -5.35
N SER A 386 -19.18 -36.27 -4.55
CA SER A 386 -18.64 -34.95 -4.27
C SER A 386 -17.14 -34.96 -3.94
N MET A 387 -16.50 -33.79 -4.09
CA MET A 387 -15.13 -33.57 -3.61
C MET A 387 -15.02 -33.71 -2.08
N PHE A 388 -16.10 -33.46 -1.34
CA PHE A 388 -16.12 -33.67 0.11
C PHE A 388 -15.92 -35.14 0.47
N ASP A 389 -16.53 -36.06 -0.29
CA ASP A 389 -16.36 -37.50 -0.09
C ASP A 389 -14.92 -37.94 -0.39
N ALA A 390 -14.31 -37.40 -1.45
CA ALA A 390 -12.91 -37.65 -1.77
C ALA A 390 -11.97 -37.19 -0.64
N PHE A 391 -12.26 -36.04 -0.02
CA PHE A 391 -11.48 -35.52 1.11
C PHE A 391 -11.71 -36.30 2.40
N ARG A 392 -12.91 -36.85 2.60
CA ARG A 392 -13.20 -37.74 3.70
C ARG A 392 -12.42 -39.04 3.56
N LEU A 393 -12.44 -39.66 2.38
CA LEU A 393 -11.63 -40.85 2.07
C LEU A 393 -10.14 -40.61 2.35
N LEU A 394 -9.57 -39.53 1.81
CA LEU A 394 -8.17 -39.16 2.09
C LEU A 394 -7.91 -38.99 3.60
N THR A 395 -8.84 -38.38 4.33
CA THR A 395 -8.69 -38.16 5.77
C THR A 395 -8.71 -39.46 6.57
N ASP A 396 -9.59 -40.38 6.20
CA ASP A 396 -9.74 -41.66 6.87
C ASP A 396 -8.51 -42.55 6.60
N GLU A 397 -8.03 -42.62 5.36
CA GLU A 397 -6.80 -43.34 5.00
C GLU A 397 -5.56 -42.81 5.74
N VAL A 398 -5.40 -41.48 5.82
CA VAL A 398 -4.28 -40.86 6.55
C VAL A 398 -4.36 -41.15 8.05
N ARG A 399 -5.56 -41.19 8.64
CA ARG A 399 -5.75 -41.57 10.05
C ARG A 399 -5.33 -43.01 10.29
N ASP A 400 -5.71 -43.91 9.40
CA ASP A 400 -5.40 -45.33 9.49
C ASP A 400 -3.89 -45.60 9.37
N LEU A 401 -3.23 -44.90 8.43
CA LEU A 401 -1.78 -44.90 8.30
C LEU A 401 -1.06 -44.35 9.54
N ALA A 402 -1.55 -43.26 10.12
CA ALA A 402 -0.95 -42.68 11.33
C ALA A 402 -0.89 -43.69 12.49
N GLY A 403 -1.96 -44.49 12.68
CA GLY A 403 -1.99 -45.58 13.66
C GLY A 403 -0.97 -46.68 13.36
N LYS A 404 -0.84 -47.08 12.08
CA LYS A 404 0.14 -48.09 11.64
C LYS A 404 1.59 -47.61 11.87
N TRP A 405 1.89 -46.36 11.52
CA TRP A 405 3.22 -45.77 11.73
C TRP A 405 3.58 -45.67 13.21
N ARG A 406 2.61 -45.34 14.09
CA ARG A 406 2.84 -45.36 15.54
C ARG A 406 3.15 -46.77 16.03
N ALA A 407 2.33 -47.76 15.64
CA ALA A 407 2.53 -49.15 16.05
C ALA A 407 3.89 -49.71 15.56
N ALA A 408 4.35 -49.26 14.40
CA ALA A 408 5.65 -49.61 13.83
C ALA A 408 6.83 -48.79 14.35
N GLY A 409 6.61 -47.80 15.24
CA GLY A 409 7.68 -46.95 15.78
C GLY A 409 8.31 -45.99 14.76
N GLN A 410 7.61 -45.67 13.67
CA GLN A 410 8.12 -44.86 12.56
C GLN A 410 8.02 -43.34 12.81
N LEU A 411 7.31 -42.92 13.86
CA LEU A 411 7.12 -41.50 14.20
C LEU A 411 8.28 -40.93 15.01
N THR A 412 8.48 -39.60 14.96
CA THR A 412 9.42 -38.92 15.85
C THR A 412 8.99 -39.04 17.31
N PRO A 413 9.91 -38.92 18.30
CA PRO A 413 9.56 -39.00 19.71
C PRO A 413 8.47 -37.99 20.12
N LYS A 414 8.50 -36.78 19.53
CA LYS A 414 7.49 -35.75 19.77
C LYS A 414 6.12 -36.15 19.21
N ALA A 415 6.07 -36.76 18.03
CA ALA A 415 4.84 -37.22 17.42
C ALA A 415 4.26 -38.48 18.09
N MET A 416 5.12 -39.36 18.63
CA MET A 416 4.68 -40.52 19.43
C MET A 416 3.88 -40.12 20.68
N ALA A 417 4.16 -38.95 21.26
CA ALA A 417 3.43 -38.41 22.41
C ALA A 417 2.07 -37.78 22.05
N LEU A 418 1.75 -37.65 20.76
CA LEU A 418 0.47 -37.15 20.27
C LEU A 418 -0.47 -38.33 19.98
N GLY A 419 -1.80 -38.13 20.06
CA GLY A 419 -2.79 -39.10 19.60
C GLY A 419 -2.91 -39.16 18.06
N ASP A 420 -3.48 -40.24 17.52
CA ASP A 420 -3.57 -40.49 16.07
C ASP A 420 -4.24 -39.35 15.31
N ASP A 421 -5.33 -38.80 15.85
CA ASP A 421 -6.02 -37.68 15.21
C ASP A 421 -5.13 -36.44 15.07
N LYS A 422 -4.26 -36.17 16.06
CA LYS A 422 -3.32 -35.04 16.00
C LYS A 422 -2.21 -35.30 15.00
N VAL A 423 -1.67 -36.52 14.97
CA VAL A 423 -0.66 -36.93 13.96
C VAL A 423 -1.26 -36.81 12.55
N ALA A 424 -2.44 -37.38 12.34
CA ALA A 424 -3.17 -37.29 11.07
C ALA A 424 -3.48 -35.84 10.69
N ALA A 425 -3.80 -34.96 11.63
CA ALA A 425 -3.98 -33.53 11.37
C ALA A 425 -2.70 -32.88 10.84
N ILE A 426 -1.54 -33.15 11.44
CA ILE A 426 -0.26 -32.58 10.99
C ILE A 426 0.12 -33.16 9.61
N VAL A 427 -0.03 -34.46 9.40
CA VAL A 427 0.24 -35.12 8.11
C VAL A 427 -0.64 -34.53 7.01
N LYS A 428 -1.93 -34.34 7.29
CA LYS A 428 -2.88 -33.68 6.36
C LYS A 428 -2.45 -32.26 5.98
N GLU A 429 -1.84 -31.51 6.90
CA GLU A 429 -1.26 -30.20 6.59
C GLU A 429 0.02 -30.31 5.76
N ALA A 430 0.82 -31.38 5.91
CA ALA A 430 2.00 -31.66 5.07
C ALA A 430 1.65 -32.20 3.68
N LEU A 431 0.40 -32.64 3.44
CA LEU A 431 -0.11 -33.04 2.12
C LEU A 431 -0.35 -31.82 1.21
N ARG A 432 0.75 -31.16 0.87
CA ARG A 432 0.83 -29.99 -0.01
C ARG A 432 1.77 -30.27 -1.17
N VAL A 433 1.50 -29.59 -2.28
CA VAL A 433 2.28 -29.66 -3.51
C VAL A 433 2.83 -28.26 -3.80
N PRO A 434 4.16 -28.08 -3.91
CA PRO A 434 4.70 -26.82 -4.36
C PRO A 434 4.37 -26.59 -5.84
N LEU A 435 4.14 -25.34 -6.22
CA LEU A 435 3.93 -24.95 -7.60
C LEU A 435 4.57 -23.60 -7.91
N VAL A 436 4.84 -23.38 -9.18
CA VAL A 436 5.20 -22.07 -9.73
C VAL A 436 4.14 -21.61 -10.72
N ILE A 437 3.75 -20.33 -10.62
CA ILE A 437 2.98 -19.64 -11.65
C ILE A 437 3.97 -18.89 -12.53
N ALA A 438 4.04 -19.30 -13.78
CA ALA A 438 4.89 -18.69 -14.80
C ALA A 438 4.06 -18.16 -15.96
N THR A 439 4.43 -17.00 -16.50
CA THR A 439 3.82 -16.45 -17.71
C THR A 439 4.68 -16.77 -18.92
N ALA A 440 4.07 -17.45 -19.88
CA ALA A 440 4.63 -17.77 -21.18
C ALA A 440 4.32 -16.65 -22.21
N PRO A 441 5.10 -16.50 -23.29
CA PRO A 441 4.95 -15.44 -24.29
C PRO A 441 3.79 -15.68 -25.28
N GLY A 442 2.92 -16.68 -25.02
CA GLY A 442 1.85 -17.09 -25.92
C GLY A 442 0.87 -15.97 -26.27
N SER A 443 0.31 -16.02 -27.48
CA SER A 443 -0.60 -14.99 -27.99
C SER A 443 -1.95 -15.02 -27.28
N VAL A 444 -2.46 -16.21 -26.91
CA VAL A 444 -3.77 -16.41 -26.27
C VAL A 444 -3.78 -15.90 -24.83
N PRO A 445 -4.46 -14.77 -24.53
CA PRO A 445 -4.47 -14.13 -23.23
C PRO A 445 -4.82 -15.06 -22.06
N ALA A 446 -5.84 -15.91 -22.24
CA ALA A 446 -6.36 -16.79 -21.18
C ALA A 446 -5.40 -17.94 -20.81
N GLU A 447 -4.43 -18.25 -21.67
CA GLU A 447 -3.55 -19.40 -21.51
C GLU A 447 -2.10 -19.04 -21.18
N ARG A 448 -1.80 -17.74 -21.01
CA ARG A 448 -0.43 -17.25 -20.78
C ARG A 448 0.15 -17.71 -19.46
N ARG A 449 -0.63 -17.66 -18.38
CA ARG A 449 -0.20 -18.17 -17.07
C ARG A 449 -0.31 -19.68 -17.05
N LYS A 450 0.82 -20.32 -16.79
CA LYS A 450 0.96 -21.75 -16.61
C LYS A 450 1.27 -22.05 -15.15
N ILE A 451 0.66 -23.12 -14.66
CA ILE A 451 1.04 -23.72 -13.39
C ILE A 451 1.99 -24.87 -13.71
N VAL A 452 3.14 -24.89 -13.04
CA VAL A 452 4.05 -26.03 -13.04
C VAL A 452 4.13 -26.55 -11.62
N PHE A 453 3.68 -27.79 -11.41
CA PHE A 453 3.81 -28.47 -10.12
C PHE A 453 5.25 -28.95 -9.92
N LEU A 454 5.70 -28.90 -8.68
CA LEU A 454 7.08 -29.23 -8.29
C LEU A 454 7.09 -30.44 -7.34
N PRO A 455 8.14 -31.27 -7.37
CA PRO A 455 9.32 -31.17 -8.23
C PRO A 455 9.04 -31.50 -9.69
N TYR A 456 9.58 -30.71 -10.60
CA TYR A 456 9.58 -30.97 -12.04
C TYR A 456 11.00 -31.39 -12.48
N PRO A 457 11.19 -32.22 -13.51
CA PRO A 457 12.53 -32.62 -13.95
C PRO A 457 13.48 -31.43 -14.16
N GLY A 458 14.53 -31.33 -13.33
CA GLY A 458 15.52 -30.24 -13.36
C GLY A 458 15.11 -28.96 -12.61
N LEU A 459 13.95 -28.94 -11.95
CA LEU A 459 13.41 -27.78 -11.25
C LEU A 459 12.76 -28.18 -9.92
N ASP A 460 13.30 -27.66 -8.83
CA ASP A 460 12.77 -27.89 -7.48
C ASP A 460 12.28 -26.59 -6.83
N TYR A 461 11.50 -26.68 -5.75
CA TYR A 461 11.00 -25.51 -5.04
C TYR A 461 12.12 -24.63 -4.43
N PRO A 462 13.13 -25.18 -3.71
CA PRO A 462 14.20 -24.37 -3.12
C PRO A 462 15.02 -23.63 -4.18
N ASP A 463 15.14 -24.22 -5.37
CA ASP A 463 15.88 -23.66 -6.48
C ASP A 463 15.27 -22.37 -7.06
N LEU A 464 13.99 -22.13 -6.80
CA LEU A 464 13.24 -21.02 -7.38
C LEU A 464 13.20 -19.78 -6.49
N GLU A 465 13.87 -19.79 -5.34
CA GLU A 465 13.81 -18.68 -4.38
C GLU A 465 14.22 -17.34 -5.02
N ASN A 466 15.24 -17.34 -5.89
CA ASN A 466 15.76 -16.13 -6.55
C ASN A 466 15.77 -16.21 -8.09
N VAL A 467 14.97 -17.13 -8.66
CA VAL A 467 14.86 -17.29 -10.12
C VAL A 467 13.59 -16.62 -10.62
N ASP A 468 13.74 -15.58 -11.43
CA ASP A 468 12.62 -14.81 -12.00
C ASP A 468 12.32 -15.15 -13.47
N VAL A 469 13.25 -15.82 -14.17
CA VAL A 469 13.10 -16.25 -15.56
C VAL A 469 13.43 -17.73 -15.70
N LEU A 470 12.60 -18.45 -16.45
CA LEU A 470 12.79 -19.84 -16.84
C LEU A 470 12.94 -19.92 -18.36
N TRP A 471 13.68 -20.93 -18.83
CA TRP A 471 13.85 -21.25 -20.24
C TRP A 471 13.18 -22.57 -20.55
N ARG A 472 12.13 -22.54 -21.38
CA ARG A 472 11.54 -23.75 -21.93
C ARG A 472 12.29 -24.17 -23.20
N GLN A 473 12.97 -25.31 -23.13
CA GLN A 473 13.74 -25.88 -24.22
C GLN A 473 12.82 -26.46 -25.31
N PRO A 474 13.32 -26.66 -26.55
CA PRO A 474 12.54 -27.26 -27.64
C PRO A 474 12.03 -28.68 -27.33
N ASP A 475 12.72 -29.44 -26.47
CA ASP A 475 12.30 -30.77 -26.01
C ASP A 475 11.19 -30.72 -24.93
N GLY A 476 10.75 -29.52 -24.55
CA GLY A 476 9.72 -29.26 -23.56
C GLY A 476 10.22 -29.14 -22.12
N ARG A 477 11.51 -29.42 -21.84
CA ARG A 477 12.08 -29.27 -20.49
C ARG A 477 12.16 -27.80 -20.10
N ILE A 478 12.10 -27.56 -18.79
CA ILE A 478 12.17 -26.21 -18.22
C ILE A 478 13.44 -26.10 -17.38
N GLY A 479 14.30 -25.14 -17.74
CA GLY A 479 15.52 -24.81 -17.02
C GLY A 479 15.44 -23.41 -16.38
N LYS A 480 16.32 -23.15 -15.42
CA LYS A 480 16.44 -21.85 -14.74
C LYS A 480 17.32 -20.91 -15.57
N ALA A 481 16.99 -19.63 -15.62
CA ALA A 481 17.95 -18.62 -16.08
C ALA A 481 19.03 -18.37 -15.02
N ALA A 482 20.18 -17.82 -15.44
CA ALA A 482 21.14 -17.26 -14.50
C ALA A 482 20.56 -16.04 -13.78
N ASP A 483 21.05 -15.76 -12.56
CA ASP A 483 20.70 -14.53 -11.83
C ASP A 483 21.36 -13.33 -12.52
N ASP A 484 20.69 -12.80 -13.53
CA ASP A 484 21.14 -11.69 -14.35
C ASP A 484 20.12 -10.52 -14.27
N PRO A 485 20.49 -9.38 -13.64
CA PRO A 485 19.70 -8.15 -13.64
C PRO A 485 19.25 -7.65 -15.02
N GLY A 486 19.98 -8.00 -16.08
CA GLY A 486 19.63 -7.71 -17.48
C GLY A 486 18.43 -8.51 -18.00
N LEU A 487 18.12 -9.65 -17.37
CA LEU A 487 16.97 -10.51 -17.63
C LEU A 487 15.80 -10.22 -16.70
N LEU A 488 15.74 -9.04 -16.07
CA LEU A 488 14.62 -8.65 -15.21
C LEU A 488 13.76 -7.56 -15.86
N PRO A 489 12.42 -7.59 -15.63
CA PRO A 489 11.51 -6.59 -16.18
C PRO A 489 11.63 -5.25 -15.45
N PHE A 490 11.15 -4.16 -16.06
CA PHE A 490 11.31 -2.81 -15.52
C PHE A 490 10.72 -2.62 -14.11
N TRP A 491 9.69 -3.38 -13.74
CA TRP A 491 9.05 -3.27 -12.42
C TRP A 491 9.82 -3.99 -11.30
N ASN A 492 10.84 -4.79 -11.63
CA ASN A 492 11.73 -5.37 -10.63
C ASN A 492 12.80 -4.35 -10.23
N VAL A 493 13.01 -4.12 -8.92
CA VAL A 493 13.96 -3.12 -8.41
C VAL A 493 15.40 -3.42 -8.84
N ARG A 494 15.75 -4.71 -8.98
CA ARG A 494 17.08 -5.18 -9.36
C ARG A 494 17.38 -4.99 -10.84
N ALA A 495 16.37 -4.73 -11.68
CA ALA A 495 16.55 -4.65 -13.14
C ALA A 495 17.55 -3.55 -13.53
N LYS A 496 18.51 -3.91 -14.38
CA LYS A 496 19.56 -3.04 -14.91
C LYS A 496 19.67 -3.19 -16.43
N ARG A 497 20.17 -2.15 -17.08
CA ARG A 497 20.40 -2.03 -18.53
C ARG A 497 21.66 -1.21 -18.77
N GLU A 498 22.26 -1.35 -19.95
CA GLU A 498 23.38 -0.51 -20.36
C GLU A 498 22.92 0.95 -20.56
N GLU A 499 23.83 1.89 -20.31
CA GLU A 499 23.62 3.30 -20.65
C GLU A 499 23.92 3.50 -22.13
N GLU A 500 22.90 3.30 -22.98
CA GLU A 500 22.96 3.67 -24.39
C GLU A 500 22.66 5.15 -24.58
N ARG A 501 23.24 5.76 -25.63
CA ARG A 501 22.83 7.10 -26.04
C ARG A 501 21.35 7.07 -26.42
N PRO A 502 20.51 7.96 -25.87
CA PRO A 502 19.10 7.98 -26.19
C PRO A 502 18.91 8.18 -27.69
N GLN A 503 18.11 7.32 -28.32
CA GLN A 503 17.55 7.63 -29.62
C GLN A 503 16.53 8.75 -29.40
N ALA A 504 16.78 9.93 -29.97
CA ALA A 504 15.86 11.05 -29.86
C ALA A 504 14.49 10.61 -30.40
N GLY A 505 13.46 10.70 -29.57
CA GLY A 505 12.09 10.50 -30.03
C GLY A 505 11.73 11.50 -31.14
N PRO A 506 10.73 11.21 -31.98
CA PRO A 506 10.25 12.17 -32.97
C PRO A 506 9.89 13.50 -32.29
N PRO A 507 10.28 14.66 -32.87
CA PRO A 507 9.94 15.97 -32.31
C PRO A 507 8.42 16.10 -32.10
N GLY A 508 7.99 16.54 -30.92
CA GLY A 508 6.57 16.72 -30.59
C GLY A 508 5.82 15.46 -30.11
N SER A 509 6.49 14.32 -29.92
CA SER A 509 5.87 13.12 -29.38
C SER A 509 5.37 13.32 -27.94
N THR A 510 4.17 12.84 -27.65
CA THR A 510 3.62 12.79 -26.30
C THR A 510 4.26 11.69 -25.47
N ALA A 511 4.22 11.81 -24.13
CA ALA A 511 4.70 10.77 -23.22
C ALA A 511 4.08 9.39 -23.50
N ARG A 512 2.79 9.40 -23.87
CA ARG A 512 2.04 8.20 -24.22
C ARG A 512 2.59 7.52 -25.48
N GLU A 513 2.78 8.27 -26.56
CA GLU A 513 3.29 7.71 -27.83
C GLU A 513 4.69 7.11 -27.66
N VAL A 514 5.54 7.73 -26.83
CA VAL A 514 6.86 7.20 -26.51
C VAL A 514 6.75 5.88 -25.74
N VAL A 515 5.87 5.82 -24.73
CA VAL A 515 5.64 4.58 -23.96
C VAL A 515 5.03 3.50 -24.84
N ASP A 516 4.05 3.82 -25.68
CA ASP A 516 3.43 2.87 -26.61
C ASP A 516 4.49 2.31 -27.57
N GLY A 517 5.35 3.16 -28.14
CA GLY A 517 6.47 2.71 -28.99
C GLY A 517 7.45 1.79 -28.27
N ILE A 518 7.79 2.09 -27.00
CA ILE A 518 8.63 1.20 -26.18
C ILE A 518 7.92 -0.12 -25.96
N VAL A 519 6.65 -0.11 -25.52
CA VAL A 519 5.88 -1.32 -25.19
C VAL A 519 5.62 -2.18 -26.42
N GLU A 520 5.42 -1.61 -27.58
CA GLU A 520 5.18 -2.35 -28.84
C GLU A 520 6.46 -2.91 -29.44
N SER A 521 7.62 -2.28 -29.19
CA SER A 521 8.90 -2.77 -29.69
C SER A 521 9.29 -4.13 -29.08
N GLN A 522 9.64 -5.07 -29.95
CA GLN A 522 10.11 -6.42 -29.60
C GLN A 522 11.57 -6.68 -30.02
N GLU A 523 12.21 -5.71 -30.67
CA GLU A 523 13.50 -5.90 -31.35
C GLU A 523 14.69 -5.90 -30.38
N ARG A 524 14.66 -5.03 -29.36
CA ARG A 524 15.73 -4.90 -28.37
C ARG A 524 15.17 -4.70 -26.97
N PRO A 525 15.93 -5.05 -25.91
CA PRO A 525 15.60 -4.62 -24.55
C PRO A 525 15.56 -3.10 -24.45
N GLU A 526 14.90 -2.65 -23.39
CA GLU A 526 14.92 -1.25 -23.00
C GLU A 526 16.35 -0.80 -22.67
N SER A 527 16.70 0.40 -23.07
CA SER A 527 17.83 1.16 -22.50
C SER A 527 17.53 1.55 -21.06
N MET A 528 18.56 1.98 -20.32
CA MET A 528 18.37 2.50 -18.95
C MET A 528 17.41 3.70 -18.89
N ALA A 529 17.39 4.55 -19.92
CA ALA A 529 16.48 5.71 -19.98
C ALA A 529 15.02 5.29 -20.19
N GLU A 530 14.77 4.35 -21.10
CA GLU A 530 13.44 3.77 -21.34
C GLU A 530 12.93 3.02 -20.11
N LEU A 531 13.80 2.26 -19.43
CA LEU A 531 13.47 1.57 -18.18
C LEU A 531 13.02 2.57 -17.09
N ARG A 532 13.74 3.69 -16.93
CA ARG A 532 13.36 4.76 -15.99
C ARG A 532 12.03 5.40 -16.37
N LEU A 533 11.78 5.64 -17.66
CA LEU A 533 10.50 6.17 -18.14
C LEU A 533 9.34 5.20 -17.84
N LEU A 534 9.48 3.91 -18.11
CA LEU A 534 8.43 2.91 -17.81
C LEU A 534 8.11 2.87 -16.32
N ARG A 535 9.14 2.91 -15.45
CA ARG A 535 8.94 3.02 -13.98
C ARG A 535 8.20 4.30 -13.60
N ALA A 536 8.58 5.43 -14.20
CA ALA A 536 7.92 6.71 -13.96
C ALA A 536 6.45 6.67 -14.40
N TRP A 537 6.19 6.21 -15.62
CA TRP A 537 4.87 6.18 -16.24
C TRP A 537 3.86 5.30 -15.50
N PHE A 538 4.27 4.09 -15.09
CA PHE A 538 3.40 3.13 -14.41
C PHE A 538 3.35 3.28 -12.88
N SER A 539 4.05 4.25 -12.30
CA SER A 539 3.82 4.60 -10.90
C SER A 539 2.47 5.27 -10.71
N VAL A 540 1.90 5.09 -9.53
CA VAL A 540 0.69 5.80 -9.14
C VAL A 540 1.07 7.22 -8.74
N ASP A 541 0.39 8.21 -9.33
CA ASP A 541 0.57 9.63 -9.01
C ASP A 541 2.03 10.11 -9.14
N MET A 542 2.77 9.62 -10.15
CA MET A 542 4.17 10.00 -10.39
C MET A 542 4.30 11.52 -10.48
N PRO A 543 5.20 12.15 -9.69
CA PRO A 543 5.47 13.57 -9.80
C PRO A 543 5.86 13.92 -11.24
N LYS A 544 5.09 14.85 -11.82
CA LYS A 544 5.30 15.32 -13.19
C LYS A 544 6.76 15.69 -13.49
N PRO A 545 7.54 16.35 -12.61
CA PRO A 545 8.95 16.65 -12.88
C PRO A 545 9.81 15.39 -13.10
N ILE A 546 9.51 14.27 -12.42
CA ILE A 546 10.24 13.01 -12.60
C ILE A 546 9.92 12.41 -13.98
N LEU A 547 8.64 12.44 -14.37
CA LEU A 547 8.22 12.00 -15.69
C LEU A 547 8.83 12.88 -16.80
N GLU A 548 8.84 14.20 -16.61
CA GLU A 548 9.45 15.16 -17.54
C GLU A 548 10.96 15.00 -17.64
N GLU A 549 11.67 14.76 -16.54
CA GLU A 549 13.09 14.44 -16.54
C GLU A 549 13.37 13.12 -17.29
N ALA A 550 12.56 12.09 -17.07
CA ALA A 550 12.69 10.83 -17.80
C ALA A 550 12.46 11.00 -19.31
N LEU A 551 11.50 11.85 -19.70
CA LEU A 551 11.22 12.20 -21.11
C LEU A 551 12.35 13.05 -21.72
N ARG A 552 12.87 14.04 -20.98
CA ARG A 552 14.01 14.88 -21.41
C ARG A 552 15.25 14.03 -21.68
N ARG A 553 15.51 13.00 -20.87
CA ARG A 553 16.60 12.03 -21.09
C ARG A 553 16.44 11.22 -22.37
N LEU A 554 15.23 11.13 -22.93
CA LEU A 554 14.94 10.50 -24.22
C LEU A 554 14.87 11.53 -25.38
N GLY A 555 15.26 12.77 -25.13
CA GLY A 555 15.25 13.84 -26.12
C GLY A 555 13.86 14.37 -26.47
N VAL A 556 12.85 14.12 -25.62
CA VAL A 556 11.48 14.60 -25.82
C VAL A 556 11.32 15.96 -25.13
N GLU A 557 10.90 16.98 -25.88
CA GLU A 557 10.61 18.31 -25.31
C GLU A 557 9.39 18.21 -24.38
N ALA A 558 9.63 18.28 -23.06
CA ALA A 558 8.56 18.38 -22.09
C ALA A 558 7.87 19.74 -22.25
N GLY A 559 6.65 19.75 -22.79
CA GLY A 559 5.86 20.97 -22.89
C GLY A 559 5.73 21.65 -21.52
N GLN A 560 6.07 22.94 -21.44
CA GLN A 560 5.93 23.72 -20.21
C GLN A 560 4.47 23.74 -19.77
N VAL A 561 4.17 23.03 -18.70
CA VAL A 561 2.84 23.07 -18.08
C VAL A 561 3.06 23.21 -16.58
N GLY A 562 2.61 24.35 -16.04
CA GLY A 562 2.78 24.76 -14.65
C GLY A 562 2.35 23.70 -13.61
N PRO A 563 2.69 23.92 -12.34
CA PRO A 563 2.62 22.89 -11.31
C PRO A 563 1.18 22.40 -11.10
N ALA A 564 1.03 21.08 -10.91
CA ALA A 564 -0.25 20.42 -10.68
C ALA A 564 -0.91 20.80 -9.34
N MET A 565 -0.13 21.34 -8.39
CA MET A 565 -0.58 21.92 -7.12
C MET A 565 0.31 23.10 -6.73
N ARG A 566 -0.25 24.08 -6.00
CA ARG A 566 0.54 25.17 -5.41
C ARG A 566 0.90 24.82 -3.99
N ALA A 567 2.17 25.00 -3.62
CA ALA A 567 2.64 24.77 -2.26
C ALA A 567 3.28 26.04 -1.66
N LEU A 568 3.13 26.19 -0.35
CA LEU A 568 3.87 27.12 0.50
C LEU A 568 4.63 26.33 1.56
N VAL A 569 5.90 26.64 1.74
CA VAL A 569 6.73 26.12 2.84
C VAL A 569 6.84 27.21 3.90
N ILE A 570 6.53 26.86 5.13
CA ILE A 570 6.72 27.74 6.28
C ILE A 570 7.59 27.02 7.30
N LEU A 571 8.81 27.52 7.51
CA LEU A 571 9.73 27.03 8.54
C LEU A 571 9.78 28.03 9.68
N VAL A 572 9.74 27.55 10.92
CA VAL A 572 9.76 28.42 12.10
C VAL A 572 10.70 27.84 13.13
N GLU A 573 11.67 28.63 13.58
CA GLU A 573 12.65 28.24 14.59
C GLU A 573 12.45 29.02 15.89
N LEU A 574 12.40 28.30 17.01
CA LEU A 574 12.39 28.85 18.35
C LEU A 574 13.79 29.32 18.76
N ALA A 575 13.90 30.53 19.32
CA ALA A 575 15.16 31.08 19.82
C ALA A 575 15.56 30.46 21.16
N ASP A 576 14.57 30.24 22.03
CA ASP A 576 14.68 29.60 23.33
C ASP A 576 13.36 28.85 23.62
N GLY A 577 13.46 27.64 24.18
CA GLY A 577 12.30 26.88 24.65
C GLY A 577 11.63 27.53 25.85
N GLY A 578 12.26 28.53 26.50
CA GLY A 578 11.78 29.16 27.71
C GLY A 578 11.93 28.25 28.93
N SER A 579 11.76 28.84 30.12
CA SER A 579 11.94 28.13 31.40
C SER A 579 10.65 27.41 31.82
N PHE A 580 10.30 26.32 31.13
CA PHE A 580 9.16 25.48 31.49
C PHE A 580 9.61 24.24 32.29
N ALA A 581 8.80 23.82 33.26
CA ALA A 581 9.06 22.61 34.06
C ALA A 581 8.97 21.31 33.23
N ASP A 582 8.25 21.35 32.11
CA ASP A 582 8.15 20.27 31.12
C ASP A 582 8.85 20.68 29.81
N PRO A 583 9.91 19.97 29.39
CA PRO A 583 10.60 20.21 28.11
C PRO A 583 9.69 20.11 26.87
N GLY A 584 8.55 19.42 26.96
CA GLY A 584 7.57 19.29 25.87
C GLY A 584 6.58 20.45 25.72
N ALA A 585 6.54 21.38 26.69
CA ALA A 585 5.52 22.43 26.72
C ALA A 585 5.68 23.46 25.59
N SER A 586 6.91 23.87 25.29
CA SER A 586 7.21 24.90 24.27
C SER A 586 6.83 24.44 22.85
N PRO A 587 7.21 23.22 22.41
CA PRO A 587 6.73 22.65 21.15
C PRO A 587 5.19 22.52 21.08
N GLU A 588 4.53 22.18 22.19
CA GLU A 588 3.07 22.05 22.24
C GLU A 588 2.34 23.40 22.09
N ILE A 589 2.83 24.44 22.77
CA ILE A 589 2.30 25.80 22.71
C ILE A 589 2.41 26.36 21.29
N VAL A 590 3.58 26.18 20.66
CA VAL A 590 3.84 26.61 19.27
C VAL A 590 2.96 25.84 18.29
N GLY A 591 2.82 24.52 18.47
CA GLY A 591 1.89 23.72 17.67
C GLY A 591 0.43 24.17 17.83
N ARG A 592 0.01 24.57 19.03
CA ARG A 592 -1.34 25.11 19.29
C ARG A 592 -1.54 26.48 18.65
N ALA A 593 -0.56 27.36 18.72
CA ALA A 593 -0.57 28.66 18.06
C ALA A 593 -0.62 28.50 16.53
N ALA A 594 0.15 27.57 15.96
CA ALA A 594 0.11 27.24 14.53
C ALA A 594 -1.27 26.73 14.09
N ARG A 595 -1.92 25.90 14.91
CA ARG A 595 -3.29 25.43 14.64
C ARG A 595 -4.31 26.57 14.60
N LYS A 596 -4.20 27.56 15.50
CA LYS A 596 -5.05 28.77 15.48
C LYS A 596 -4.75 29.67 14.27
N ALA A 597 -3.48 29.84 13.94
CA ALA A 597 -3.04 30.63 12.80
C ALA A 597 -3.41 30.00 11.44
N ARG A 598 -3.82 28.72 11.40
CA ARG A 598 -4.29 28.03 10.19
C ARG A 598 -5.42 28.76 9.46
N ALA A 599 -6.24 29.54 10.15
CA ALA A 599 -7.30 30.36 9.52
C ALA A 599 -6.75 31.30 8.43
N PHE A 600 -5.49 31.73 8.52
CA PHE A 600 -4.87 32.58 7.49
C PHE A 600 -4.45 31.80 6.23
N LEU A 601 -4.51 30.47 6.27
CA LEU A 601 -4.21 29.54 5.18
C LEU A 601 -5.47 28.80 4.69
N GLU A 602 -6.67 29.35 4.86
CA GLU A 602 -7.95 28.69 4.52
C GLU A 602 -8.08 28.17 3.08
N ALA A 603 -7.38 28.78 2.12
CA ALA A 603 -7.33 28.32 0.73
C ALA A 603 -6.45 27.08 0.53
N TYR A 604 -5.66 26.71 1.54
CA TYR A 604 -4.67 25.64 1.51
C TYR A 604 -5.01 24.52 2.50
N GLU A 605 -4.68 23.30 2.12
CA GLU A 605 -4.59 22.16 3.02
C GLU A 605 -3.24 22.18 3.70
N THR A 606 -3.20 22.09 5.03
CA THR A 606 -1.96 22.28 5.79
C THR A 606 -1.54 21.00 6.50
N THR A 607 -0.26 20.65 6.37
CA THR A 607 0.41 19.62 7.18
C THR A 607 1.43 20.31 8.07
N THR A 608 1.49 19.92 9.34
CA THR A 608 2.38 20.53 10.34
C THR A 608 3.22 19.45 11.01
N VAL A 609 4.53 19.66 11.10
CA VAL A 609 5.50 18.75 11.73
C VAL A 609 6.38 19.55 12.67
N GLN A 610 6.58 19.05 13.89
CA GLN A 610 7.47 19.65 14.89
C GLN A 610 8.72 18.78 15.07
N LEU A 611 9.90 19.37 14.94
CA LEU A 611 11.22 18.74 15.02
C LEU A 611 12.10 19.53 16.00
N GLY A 612 12.04 19.18 17.29
CA GLY A 612 12.73 19.93 18.33
C GLY A 612 12.25 21.39 18.37
N ASN A 613 13.17 22.34 18.13
CA ASN A 613 12.88 23.77 18.09
C ASN A 613 12.34 24.27 16.73
N LEU A 614 12.22 23.38 15.75
CA LEU A 614 11.76 23.70 14.40
C LEU A 614 10.32 23.24 14.20
N LEU A 615 9.44 24.14 13.76
CA LEU A 615 8.13 23.84 13.23
C LEU A 615 8.18 23.97 11.71
N ALA A 616 7.81 22.91 11.01
CA ALA A 616 7.65 22.89 9.56
C ALA A 616 6.16 22.80 9.21
N VAL A 617 5.67 23.72 8.40
CA VAL A 617 4.30 23.73 7.89
C VAL A 617 4.34 23.73 6.38
N SER A 618 3.61 22.81 5.77
CA SER A 618 3.42 22.75 4.33
C SER A 618 1.95 23.04 4.01
N ALA A 619 1.68 23.98 3.13
CA ALA A 619 0.32 24.37 2.75
C ALA A 619 0.10 24.13 1.25
N PHE A 620 -0.93 23.38 0.87
CA PHE A 620 -1.18 22.90 -0.50
C PHE A 620 -2.53 23.37 -1.03
N GLU A 621 -2.55 23.94 -2.22
CA GLU A 621 -3.76 24.32 -2.92
C GLU A 621 -3.85 23.53 -4.24
N PRO A 622 -4.84 22.64 -4.39
CA PRO A 622 -5.09 21.95 -5.65
C PRO A 622 -5.84 22.87 -6.63
N PRO A 623 -5.69 22.67 -7.95
CA PRO A 623 -6.49 23.35 -8.95
C PRO A 623 -7.99 22.98 -8.81
N PRO A 624 -8.91 23.91 -9.14
CA PRO A 624 -8.65 25.28 -9.58
C PRO A 624 -8.16 26.15 -8.41
N PHE A 625 -7.04 26.85 -8.64
CA PHE A 625 -6.45 27.73 -7.64
C PHE A 625 -7.39 28.90 -7.33
N ARG A 626 -7.64 29.13 -6.05
CA ARG A 626 -8.52 30.17 -5.51
C ARG A 626 -7.75 31.43 -5.19
N THR A 627 -6.48 31.30 -4.83
CA THR A 627 -5.58 32.42 -4.60
C THR A 627 -4.73 32.69 -5.84
N ARG A 628 -4.08 33.85 -5.91
CA ARG A 628 -2.93 34.09 -6.79
C ARG A 628 -1.62 33.73 -6.06
N PRO A 629 -0.50 33.44 -6.76
CA PRO A 629 0.77 33.11 -6.10
C PRO A 629 1.24 34.14 -5.07
N ASP A 630 1.02 35.42 -5.33
CA ASP A 630 1.31 36.54 -4.42
C ASP A 630 0.40 36.55 -3.18
N GLU A 631 -0.87 36.18 -3.33
CA GLU A 631 -1.81 36.08 -2.22
C GLU A 631 -1.46 34.92 -1.27
N GLY A 632 -0.92 33.82 -1.81
CA GLY A 632 -0.39 32.72 -1.03
C GLY A 632 0.77 33.12 -0.11
N LEU A 633 1.74 33.86 -0.65
CA LEU A 633 2.85 34.40 0.15
C LEU A 633 2.36 35.36 1.24
N VAL A 634 1.41 36.25 0.93
CA VAL A 634 0.80 37.15 1.92
C VAL A 634 0.08 36.37 3.03
N SER A 635 -0.62 35.29 2.69
CA SER A 635 -1.27 34.39 3.65
C SER A 635 -0.26 33.65 4.54
N GLY A 636 0.82 33.13 3.97
CA GLY A 636 1.92 32.51 4.72
C GLY A 636 2.60 33.47 5.70
N VAL A 637 2.77 34.73 5.30
CA VAL A 637 3.32 35.77 6.20
C VAL A 637 2.36 36.11 7.34
N ARG A 638 1.06 36.17 7.09
CA ARG A 638 0.07 36.38 8.16
C ARG A 638 0.09 35.23 9.15
N PHE A 639 0.16 34.00 8.65
CA PHE A 639 0.33 32.81 9.48
C PHE A 639 1.59 32.94 10.37
N ALA A 640 2.73 33.28 9.78
CA ALA A 640 4.00 33.45 10.50
C ALA A 640 3.92 34.56 11.57
N ARG A 641 3.35 35.73 11.23
CA ARG A 641 3.14 36.84 12.16
C ARG A 641 2.30 36.45 13.37
N GLU A 642 1.19 35.76 13.13
CA GLU A 642 0.25 35.38 14.17
C GLU A 642 0.81 34.30 15.08
N LEU A 643 1.61 33.40 14.51
CA LEU A 643 2.41 32.46 15.28
C LEU A 643 3.44 33.18 16.16
N THR A 644 4.17 34.16 15.62
CA THR A 644 5.13 34.99 16.38
C THR A 644 4.46 35.72 17.53
N ARG A 645 3.31 36.37 17.27
CA ARG A 645 2.56 37.09 18.30
C ARG A 645 2.09 36.15 19.41
N ALA A 646 1.50 35.02 19.06
CA ALA A 646 1.01 34.04 20.03
C ALA A 646 2.15 33.41 20.84
N ALA A 647 3.31 33.17 20.22
CA ALA A 647 4.50 32.71 20.95
C ALA A 647 4.96 33.75 21.98
N LEU A 648 5.08 35.02 21.58
CA LEU A 648 5.48 36.11 22.48
C LEU A 648 4.54 36.30 23.67
N GLU A 649 3.21 36.20 23.45
CA GLU A 649 2.19 36.27 24.51
C GLU A 649 2.35 35.15 25.56
N THR A 650 3.00 34.03 25.20
CA THR A 650 3.26 32.89 26.08
C THR A 650 4.68 32.87 26.66
N GLY A 651 5.48 33.92 26.43
CA GLY A 651 6.86 34.02 26.87
C GLY A 651 7.87 33.24 26.02
N LEU A 652 7.45 32.73 24.86
CA LEU A 652 8.31 32.08 23.87
C LEU A 652 8.82 33.11 22.85
N SER A 653 10.09 33.00 22.48
CA SER A 653 10.68 33.85 21.44
C SER A 653 10.95 33.03 20.19
N LEU A 654 10.44 33.48 19.04
CA LEU A 654 10.79 32.93 17.74
C LEU A 654 12.06 33.62 17.24
N ARG A 655 13.03 32.83 16.77
CA ARG A 655 14.23 33.35 16.12
C ARG A 655 13.91 33.82 14.70
N ALA A 656 13.24 32.95 13.95
CA ALA A 656 12.91 33.23 12.56
C ALA A 656 11.69 32.42 12.10
N ALA A 657 10.90 33.02 11.22
CA ALA A 657 9.95 32.33 10.38
C ALA A 657 10.30 32.60 8.91
N VAL A 658 10.29 31.58 8.09
CA VAL A 658 10.60 31.68 6.66
C VAL A 658 9.40 31.19 5.88
N VAL A 659 8.93 32.02 4.96
CA VAL A 659 7.83 31.69 4.04
C VAL A 659 8.42 31.63 2.64
N ALA A 660 8.41 30.46 2.04
CA ALA A 660 8.88 30.26 0.67
C ALA A 660 7.75 29.74 -0.23
N GLY A 661 7.67 30.31 -1.44
CA GLY A 661 6.63 30.02 -2.40
C GLY A 661 7.09 29.09 -3.53
N GLN A 662 6.12 28.39 -4.12
CA GLN A 662 6.24 27.45 -5.24
C GLN A 662 7.26 26.32 -5.07
N GLY A 663 6.72 25.12 -4.84
CA GLY A 663 7.19 24.01 -5.66
C GLY A 663 6.30 22.78 -5.60
N ALA A 664 6.85 21.68 -6.10
CA ALA A 664 6.15 20.43 -6.28
C ALA A 664 6.40 19.51 -5.07
N VAL A 665 5.35 18.83 -4.63
CA VAL A 665 5.47 17.74 -3.66
C VAL A 665 6.01 16.53 -4.40
N TYR A 666 6.97 15.81 -3.79
CA TYR A 666 7.45 14.53 -4.27
C TYR A 666 7.75 13.62 -3.07
N GLU A 667 7.66 12.32 -3.26
CA GLU A 667 8.32 11.39 -2.36
C GLU A 667 9.77 11.23 -2.83
N ASP A 668 10.72 11.36 -1.90
CA ASP A 668 12.09 10.93 -2.17
C ASP A 668 12.12 9.39 -2.28
N ALA A 669 13.27 8.85 -2.67
CA ALA A 669 13.46 7.40 -2.81
C ALA A 669 13.26 6.62 -1.50
N GLU A 670 13.06 7.31 -0.37
CA GLU A 670 12.92 6.77 0.98
C GLU A 670 11.47 6.93 1.51
N GLY A 671 10.52 7.42 0.69
CA GLY A 671 9.10 7.50 1.03
C GLY A 671 8.76 8.54 2.10
N ARG A 672 9.61 9.56 2.27
CA ARG A 672 9.24 10.74 3.06
C ARG A 672 8.47 11.69 2.15
N HIS A 673 7.43 12.33 2.69
CA HIS A 673 6.82 13.49 2.05
C HIS A 673 7.89 14.59 1.97
N GLY A 674 8.56 14.64 0.82
CA GLY A 674 9.52 15.65 0.48
C GLY A 674 8.80 16.78 -0.25
N LEU A 675 9.26 17.99 0.00
CA LEU A 675 8.93 19.11 -0.84
C LEU A 675 10.21 19.40 -1.63
N ALA A 676 10.32 18.90 -2.87
CA ALA A 676 11.37 19.32 -3.81
C ALA A 676 10.79 20.55 -4.45
N SER A 677 10.80 21.59 -3.66
CA SER A 677 10.86 22.91 -4.21
C SER A 677 12.28 23.37 -3.98
N GLU A 678 12.82 24.07 -4.98
CA GLU A 678 13.83 25.08 -4.71
C GLU A 678 13.43 25.86 -3.43
N ALA A 679 12.14 26.17 -3.23
CA ALA A 679 11.61 26.80 -2.02
C ALA A 679 11.94 26.12 -0.67
N THR A 680 12.18 24.80 -0.56
CA THR A 680 12.57 24.15 0.72
C THR A 680 14.05 24.38 0.98
N ALA A 681 14.88 24.19 -0.05
CA ALA A 681 16.30 24.51 0.02
C ALA A 681 16.49 26.00 0.28
N ARG A 682 15.72 26.86 -0.39
CA ARG A 682 15.68 28.31 -0.19
C ARG A 682 15.15 28.69 1.18
N ALA A 683 14.10 28.03 1.67
CA ALA A 683 13.61 28.28 3.02
C ALA A 683 14.66 27.93 4.07
N TRP A 684 15.40 26.84 3.87
CA TRP A 684 16.49 26.43 4.75
C TRP A 684 17.71 27.35 4.66
N GLU A 685 18.09 27.78 3.45
CA GLU A 685 19.14 28.78 3.20
C GLU A 685 18.81 30.10 3.90
N LEU A 686 17.59 30.61 3.72
CA LEU A 686 17.10 31.83 4.35
C LEU A 686 17.06 31.68 5.87
N LEU A 687 16.56 30.57 6.39
CA LEU A 687 16.55 30.29 7.83
C LEU A 687 17.97 30.28 8.41
N THR A 688 18.90 29.65 7.70
CA THR A 688 20.32 29.59 8.10
C THR A 688 20.98 30.97 8.04
N SER A 689 20.66 31.79 7.03
CA SER A 689 21.16 33.17 6.96
C SER A 689 20.69 34.02 8.13
N LEU A 690 19.46 33.81 8.60
CA LEU A 690 18.89 34.55 9.74
C LEU A 690 19.51 34.13 11.08
N ARG A 691 20.02 32.90 11.23
CA ARG A 691 20.70 32.45 12.46
C ARG A 691 21.96 33.24 12.79
N GLY A 692 22.62 33.82 11.79
CA GLY A 692 23.80 34.68 11.96
C GLY A 692 23.48 36.16 12.20
N GLY A 693 22.19 36.53 12.21
CA GLY A 693 21.72 37.91 12.35
C GLY A 693 21.46 38.37 13.82
N PRO A 694 20.95 39.59 14.01
CA PRO A 694 20.62 40.13 15.33
C PRO A 694 19.57 39.28 16.06
N ALA A 695 19.65 39.24 17.40
CA ALA A 695 18.75 38.47 18.26
C ALA A 695 17.35 39.13 18.34
N GLY A 696 16.44 38.75 17.43
CA GLY A 696 15.05 39.19 17.44
C GLY A 696 14.20 38.42 16.43
N PRO A 697 12.85 38.42 16.55
CA PRO A 697 11.98 37.74 15.62
C PRO A 697 12.10 38.31 14.20
N ALA A 698 12.43 37.46 13.24
CA ALA A 698 12.49 37.81 11.82
C ALA A 698 11.49 36.99 11.00
N ILE A 699 10.87 37.60 9.98
CA ILE A 699 10.11 36.89 8.95
C ILE A 699 10.81 37.08 7.61
N ALA A 700 11.35 36.03 7.02
CA ALA A 700 11.87 36.07 5.65
C ALA A 700 10.85 35.54 4.65
N VAL A 701 10.76 36.18 3.49
CA VAL A 701 9.86 35.81 2.40
C VAL A 701 10.65 35.63 1.11
N ASP A 702 10.63 34.44 0.55
CA ASP A 702 11.25 34.11 -0.74
C ASP A 702 10.35 34.53 -1.91
N GLY A 703 10.92 35.18 -2.94
CA GLY A 703 10.17 35.61 -4.12
C GLY A 703 9.40 36.95 -3.99
N ALA A 704 9.78 37.80 -3.04
CA ALA A 704 9.11 39.08 -2.77
C ALA A 704 9.43 40.18 -3.81
N VAL A 705 8.80 40.12 -4.98
CA VAL A 705 8.81 41.22 -5.97
C VAL A 705 7.99 42.42 -5.43
N GLY A 706 8.30 43.65 -5.87
CA GLY A 706 7.86 44.92 -5.25
C GLY A 706 6.40 45.00 -4.77
N LEU A 707 5.44 44.42 -5.50
CA LEU A 707 4.02 44.38 -5.11
C LEU A 707 3.73 43.47 -3.89
N VAL A 708 4.38 42.31 -3.79
CA VAL A 708 4.26 41.39 -2.65
C VAL A 708 4.83 42.06 -1.40
N ARG A 709 5.99 42.73 -1.54
CA ARG A 709 6.63 43.50 -0.46
C ARG A 709 5.72 44.59 0.07
N GLU A 710 5.12 45.39 -0.82
CA GLU A 710 4.19 46.46 -0.42
C GLU A 710 2.99 45.90 0.37
N ARG A 711 2.36 44.82 -0.14
CA ARG A 711 1.21 44.18 0.52
C ARG A 711 1.57 43.57 1.87
N VAL A 712 2.77 42.99 1.99
CA VAL A 712 3.26 42.44 3.26
C VAL A 712 3.57 43.56 4.26
N GLN A 713 4.25 44.63 3.83
CA GLN A 713 4.56 45.79 4.68
C GLN A 713 3.30 46.47 5.24
N GLN A 714 2.25 46.59 4.42
CA GLN A 714 0.94 47.11 4.88
C GLN A 714 0.31 46.27 6.01
N ARG A 715 0.68 44.98 6.10
CA ARG A 715 0.17 44.00 7.07
C ARG A 715 1.11 43.78 8.25
N LEU A 716 2.37 44.21 8.16
CA LEU A 716 3.37 44.17 9.22
C LEU A 716 3.81 45.59 9.59
N ARG A 717 2.84 46.45 9.97
CA ARG A 717 3.10 47.89 10.20
C ARG A 717 4.18 48.16 11.27
N ASP A 718 4.33 47.25 12.21
CA ASP A 718 5.29 47.35 13.31
C ASP A 718 6.64 46.66 13.02
N TRP A 719 6.87 46.23 11.77
CA TRP A 719 8.09 45.54 11.35
C TRP A 719 8.82 46.33 10.26
N SER A 720 10.14 46.44 10.37
CA SER A 720 11.02 47.06 9.37
C SER A 720 11.39 46.05 8.28
N ALA A 721 11.41 46.47 7.01
CA ALA A 721 11.77 45.62 5.88
C ALA A 721 13.17 45.93 5.33
N GLU A 722 14.01 44.90 5.23
CA GLU A 722 15.31 44.93 4.61
C GLU A 722 15.29 44.08 3.32
N PRO A 723 15.59 44.67 2.15
CA PRO A 723 15.71 43.91 0.91
C PRO A 723 16.99 43.06 0.90
N ALA A 724 16.89 41.83 0.38
CA ALA A 724 18.01 40.94 0.07
C ALA A 724 17.80 40.37 -1.35
N ASP A 725 18.88 39.99 -2.06
CA ASP A 725 18.92 39.72 -3.51
C ASP A 725 17.62 39.21 -4.18
N SER A 726 17.02 38.13 -3.65
CA SER A 726 15.78 37.51 -4.15
C SER A 726 14.69 37.31 -3.09
N SER A 727 14.87 37.90 -1.91
CA SER A 727 13.99 37.73 -0.73
C SER A 727 13.77 39.06 -0.01
N THR A 728 12.92 39.08 1.00
CA THR A 728 12.76 40.25 1.88
C THR A 728 12.65 39.78 3.32
N ILE A 729 13.40 40.44 4.21
CA ILE A 729 13.42 40.14 5.64
C ILE A 729 12.68 41.25 6.36
N PHE A 730 11.71 40.87 7.19
CA PHE A 730 10.98 41.77 8.09
C PHE A 730 11.47 41.52 9.53
N ARG A 731 11.76 42.57 10.31
CA ARG A 731 12.14 42.49 11.73
C ARG A 731 11.29 43.41 12.61
N ILE A 732 10.94 42.96 13.82
CA ILE A 732 10.38 43.82 14.88
C ILE A 732 11.48 44.67 15.49
#